data_AF-A0A914V267-F1
#
_entry.id   AF-A0A914V267-F1
#
_cell.length_a   1.000
_cell.length_b   1.000
_cell.length_c   1.000
_cell.angle_alpha   90.00
_cell.angle_beta   90.00
_cell.angle_gamma   90.00
#
_symmetry.space_group_name_H-M   'P 1'
#
loop_
_entity.id
_entity.type
_entity.pdbx_description
1 polymer ?
#
loop_
_entity_poly.entity_id
_entity_poly.type
_entity_poly.pdbx_seq_one_letter_code
_entity_poly.pdbx_strand_id
1 'polypeptide(L)'
;MASSSDASSKQAFMELAKADRSGDYDRALKAANRILKNHPKETIAFKCKLVCLIQMSKFEDAVQLIRKTPPHQIGDCQFEKAYCEYRLNRSDEALKTLEQAGDSDFRCLELLAQLYYRLERFEDCHKVYKKLLKDHADSYEQERRANLLATEAQLQSLAIPQPAAKHLETYEQHYNAACRLIEAKEYTNALKELKTAEKLCRETLAEDDVPEEEIEDEVALIRTQSAFCTQALGDVDKALNEYLEVIKEKYADLEPCRRSLEELRAQFGLKDEAVLIEAALLVRQKDGDKAVALLQQYITDNKAAGPEIRFALVQIQLLEGKHEGASKALRSFPEDVRWRPGVLSLLVAIDLSAGRDADALKTLTDGIAHNQNNKSALPLLLDQCASLHAKLGDEHAAVKYMEELRKLEPDDPKVLARLIKLYSQVDPKKAEAVSRDLPPLAKEQSGFNVDELESSEWILFGERYRQKKGAKQTPKAGVAEDEQIIRGKLRSRKRKRKTRLPKNYDPNVQPDPERWLPKAERSSTKKRKDKRHKDRDIGRGTQGAVSGAVVAELDSSNKATVDVTSSPKPSPAPGSAEGPRQLRPPGAGQQAKKKKKKTGNKWLVERRLLAAFPSLHKTMAGSQDALVLVTGASGYLATHCVQQLLNAGYKVRGTVRSVKNEEKIAPLKALKGSERLQLVEADLTSEDGWDSALKDVTFVLHTASPLPGLTATDDSTITAAVFGTLNVLKAAAKAPTVKRVVLTSSSNALMDYDKLRAHPDHVFSEVDWPANLDNLSTYAVSKVKAERAALDFVNQLTADQHKFELVVIVPFLIFGPTLTDAVGASLGMVHGFLTKPMAKLPNISIPSVDVRDVAKAHILAMTAAGAAGERIAVVYQPSYRMTQLGRDLNEEFSSQGFSIPTEEMKQDDDTSALNPHLQILLKQRPYGADIKIDTTKMKKILGMDKLIDMKTSVIDSAYSFFERNIIEKREGYRGPRTAQQK
;
A
#
# COMPACT_ATOMS: atom_id res chain seq x y z
N MET A 1 55.50 6.55 61.59
CA MET A 1 55.06 6.05 60.26
C MET A 1 53.72 5.30 60.29
N ALA A 2 53.23 4.79 61.43
CA ALA A 2 51.93 4.07 61.49
C ALA A 2 50.68 4.98 61.36
N SER A 3 50.77 6.29 61.64
CA SER A 3 49.61 7.20 61.61
C SER A 3 49.21 7.69 60.22
N SER A 4 50.13 7.69 59.24
CA SER A 4 49.85 8.16 57.88
C SER A 4 49.20 7.10 56.98
N SER A 5 49.46 5.81 57.23
CA SER A 5 48.83 4.71 56.49
C SER A 5 47.35 4.57 56.85
N ASP A 6 46.98 4.75 58.12
CA ASP A 6 45.59 4.65 58.60
C ASP A 6 44.71 5.81 58.11
N ALA A 7 45.25 7.03 58.03
CA ALA A 7 44.56 8.18 57.46
C ALA A 7 44.29 7.98 55.95
N SER A 8 45.26 7.43 55.23
CA SER A 8 45.11 7.08 53.80
C SER A 8 44.09 5.96 53.56
N SER A 9 43.97 5.00 54.48
CA SER A 9 42.99 3.91 54.38
C SER A 9 41.57 4.39 54.67
N LYS A 10 41.36 5.24 55.69
CA LYS A 10 40.04 5.87 55.96
C LYS A 10 39.54 6.70 54.78
N GLN A 11 40.42 7.50 54.18
CA GLN A 11 40.09 8.26 52.97
C GLN A 11 39.71 7.33 51.81
N ALA A 12 40.36 6.16 51.70
CA ALA A 12 40.03 5.18 50.67
C ALA A 12 38.66 4.52 50.86
N PHE A 13 38.26 4.23 52.09
CA PHE A 13 36.91 3.76 52.37
C PHE A 13 35.84 4.82 52.10
N MET A 14 36.12 6.10 52.39
CA MET A 14 35.21 7.20 52.05
C MET A 14 35.05 7.37 50.53
N GLU A 15 36.15 7.26 49.79
CA GLU A 15 36.12 7.29 48.32
C GLU A 15 35.38 6.09 47.74
N LEU A 16 35.56 4.89 48.31
CA LEU A 16 34.83 3.69 47.93
C LEU A 16 33.32 3.88 48.11
N ALA A 17 32.88 4.34 49.29
CA ALA A 17 31.47 4.59 49.58
C ALA A 17 30.87 5.71 48.72
N LYS A 18 31.66 6.71 48.34
CA LYS A 18 31.21 7.78 47.43
C LYS A 18 31.07 7.27 46.00
N ALA A 19 32.03 6.47 45.53
CA ALA A 19 32.01 5.90 44.19
C ALA A 19 30.84 4.94 44.00
N ASP A 20 30.56 4.12 45.01
CA ASP A 20 29.42 3.20 45.07
C ASP A 20 28.08 3.93 44.90
N ARG A 21 27.84 4.99 45.70
CA ARG A 21 26.63 5.84 45.57
C ARG A 21 26.48 6.51 44.19
N SER A 22 27.57 6.72 43.47
CA SER A 22 27.55 7.34 42.14
C SER A 22 27.55 6.32 40.98
N GLY A 23 27.57 5.01 41.27
CA GLY A 23 27.71 3.96 40.25
C GLY A 23 29.05 3.99 39.49
N ASP A 24 30.08 4.66 40.03
CA ASP A 24 31.38 4.81 39.37
C ASP A 24 32.31 3.64 39.74
N TYR A 25 32.08 2.50 39.08
CA TYR A 25 32.76 1.25 39.37
C TYR A 25 34.28 1.30 39.10
N ASP A 26 34.76 2.17 38.20
CA ASP A 26 36.20 2.32 37.94
C ASP A 26 36.91 3.02 39.11
N ARG A 27 36.30 4.09 39.65
CA ARG A 27 36.81 4.76 40.86
C ARG A 27 36.69 3.86 42.09
N ALA A 28 35.58 3.14 42.24
CA ALA A 28 35.38 2.18 43.33
C ALA A 28 36.46 1.07 43.28
N LEU A 29 36.74 0.52 42.10
CA LEU A 29 37.79 -0.48 41.89
C LEU A 29 39.18 0.04 42.28
N LYS A 30 39.53 1.28 41.92
CA LYS A 30 40.81 1.91 42.30
C LYS A 30 40.91 2.10 43.81
N ALA A 31 39.84 2.56 44.46
CA ALA A 31 39.79 2.72 45.91
C ALA A 31 39.94 1.37 46.63
N ALA A 32 39.21 0.34 46.19
CA ALA A 32 39.29 -1.01 46.73
C ALA A 32 40.70 -1.62 46.58
N ASN A 33 41.35 -1.44 45.41
CA ASN A 33 42.73 -1.88 45.20
C ASN A 33 43.73 -1.19 46.15
N ARG A 34 43.53 0.10 46.45
CA ARG A 34 44.37 0.83 47.40
C ARG A 34 44.18 0.33 48.83
N ILE A 35 42.95 0.00 49.22
CA ILE A 35 42.66 -0.59 50.54
C ILE A 35 43.33 -1.96 50.66
N LEU A 36 43.13 -2.85 49.69
CA LEU A 36 43.67 -4.21 49.70
C LEU A 36 45.20 -4.25 49.63
N LYS A 37 45.85 -3.24 49.05
CA LYS A 37 47.30 -3.10 49.06
C LYS A 37 47.86 -2.93 50.47
N ASN A 38 47.16 -2.19 51.33
CA ASN A 38 47.58 -1.90 52.70
C ASN A 38 46.98 -2.89 53.71
N HIS A 39 45.80 -3.43 53.42
CA HIS A 39 45.02 -4.33 54.27
C HIS A 39 44.52 -5.54 53.46
N PRO A 40 45.38 -6.51 53.13
CA PRO A 40 45.03 -7.63 52.25
C PRO A 40 44.01 -8.61 52.86
N LYS A 41 43.76 -8.55 54.17
CA LYS A 41 42.76 -9.37 54.87
C LYS A 41 41.37 -8.71 54.95
N GLU A 42 41.20 -7.53 54.37
CA GLU A 42 39.94 -6.79 54.41
C GLU A 42 38.92 -7.36 53.44
N THR A 43 38.02 -8.20 53.95
CA THR A 43 37.05 -8.95 53.15
C THR A 43 36.00 -8.05 52.48
N ILE A 44 35.63 -6.92 53.09
CA ILE A 44 34.66 -5.99 52.50
C ILE A 44 35.25 -5.33 51.26
N ALA A 45 36.50 -4.86 51.33
CA ALA A 45 37.19 -4.28 50.19
C ALA A 45 37.41 -5.30 49.06
N PHE A 46 37.63 -6.58 49.40
CA PHE A 46 37.68 -7.67 48.44
C PHE A 46 36.34 -7.86 47.72
N LYS A 47 35.23 -7.94 48.48
CA LYS A 47 33.88 -8.05 47.90
C LYS A 47 33.52 -6.86 47.02
N CYS A 48 33.81 -5.63 47.45
CA CYS A 48 33.58 -4.44 46.63
C CYS A 48 34.40 -4.49 45.32
N LYS A 49 35.66 -4.90 45.38
CA LYS A 49 36.49 -5.10 44.18
C LYS A 49 35.88 -6.14 43.24
N LEU A 50 35.40 -7.27 43.77
CA LEU A 50 34.77 -8.33 43.00
C LEU A 50 33.48 -7.85 42.32
N VAL A 51 32.59 -7.17 43.06
CA VAL A 51 31.36 -6.59 42.51
C VAL A 51 31.67 -5.56 41.44
N CYS A 52 32.68 -4.70 41.63
CA CYS A 52 33.09 -3.75 40.59
C CYS A 52 33.51 -4.45 39.29
N LEU A 53 34.27 -5.56 39.38
CA LEU A 53 34.64 -6.34 38.18
C LEU A 53 33.41 -6.93 37.49
N ILE A 54 32.45 -7.44 38.26
CA ILE A 54 31.19 -7.99 37.73
C ILE A 54 30.36 -6.91 37.03
N GLN A 55 30.17 -5.76 37.67
CA GLN A 55 29.42 -4.63 37.11
C GLN A 55 30.09 -4.04 35.85
N MET A 56 31.42 -4.11 35.78
CA MET A 56 32.20 -3.75 34.58
C MET A 56 32.24 -4.88 33.53
N SER A 57 31.47 -5.96 33.69
CA SER A 57 31.45 -7.14 32.82
C SER A 57 32.80 -7.85 32.64
N LYS A 58 33.72 -7.70 33.59
CA LYS A 58 35.05 -8.35 33.62
C LYS A 58 34.99 -9.68 34.37
N PHE A 59 34.14 -10.60 33.89
CA PHE A 59 33.87 -11.87 34.56
C PHE A 59 35.11 -12.77 34.68
N GLU A 60 35.96 -12.81 33.66
CA GLU A 60 37.21 -13.61 33.72
C GLU A 60 38.14 -13.08 34.81
N ASP A 61 38.32 -11.75 34.89
CA ASP A 61 39.15 -11.13 35.92
C ASP A 61 38.60 -11.40 37.33
N ALA A 62 37.27 -11.41 37.49
CA ALA A 62 36.59 -11.75 38.74
C ALA A 62 36.87 -13.20 39.15
N VAL A 63 36.73 -14.17 38.22
CA VAL A 63 37.06 -15.59 38.48
C VAL A 63 38.54 -15.76 38.82
N GLN A 64 39.44 -15.09 38.10
CA GLN A 64 40.87 -15.12 38.37
C GLN A 64 41.22 -14.51 39.73
N LEU A 65 40.54 -13.42 40.12
CA LEU A 65 40.69 -12.81 41.44
C LEU A 65 40.31 -13.79 42.55
N ILE A 66 39.19 -14.48 42.41
CA ILE A 66 38.74 -15.50 43.38
C ILE A 66 39.75 -16.66 43.42
N ARG A 67 40.18 -17.19 42.27
CA ARG A 67 41.13 -18.31 42.18
C ARG A 67 42.51 -18.00 42.80
N LYS A 68 42.99 -16.77 42.66
CA LYS A 68 44.32 -16.34 43.14
C LYS A 68 44.34 -15.92 44.61
N THR A 69 43.18 -15.69 45.22
CA THR A 69 43.09 -15.19 46.59
C THR A 69 42.94 -16.37 47.57
N PRO A 70 43.64 -16.40 48.71
CA PRO A 70 43.47 -17.45 49.71
C PRO A 70 42.06 -17.46 50.33
N PRO A 71 41.46 -18.63 50.64
CA PRO A 71 40.08 -18.72 51.16
C PRO A 71 39.76 -17.84 52.37
N HIS A 72 40.73 -17.66 53.28
CA HIS A 72 40.57 -16.84 54.48
C HIS A 72 40.50 -15.32 54.22
N GLN A 73 40.75 -14.84 52.99
CA GLN A 73 40.70 -13.42 52.60
C GLN A 73 39.49 -13.08 51.74
N ILE A 74 38.76 -14.08 51.25
CA ILE A 74 37.67 -13.94 50.27
C ILE A 74 36.32 -13.72 50.97
N GLY A 75 36.10 -14.37 52.12
CA GLY A 75 34.77 -14.50 52.72
C GLY A 75 33.85 -15.39 51.86
N ASP A 76 32.54 -15.37 52.12
CA ASP A 76 31.56 -16.07 51.29
C ASP A 76 31.35 -15.33 49.96
N CYS A 77 31.58 -16.01 48.84
CA CYS A 77 31.47 -15.48 47.48
C CYS A 77 30.99 -16.53 46.46
N GLN A 78 30.34 -17.61 46.92
CA GLN A 78 29.96 -18.71 46.04
C GLN A 78 29.01 -18.25 44.93
N PHE A 79 28.07 -17.35 45.27
CA PHE A 79 27.17 -16.73 44.31
C PHE A 79 27.94 -15.94 43.23
N GLU A 80 28.83 -15.03 43.63
CA GLU A 80 29.58 -14.19 42.69
C GLU A 80 30.48 -15.02 41.77
N LYS A 81 31.07 -16.11 42.30
CA LYS A 81 31.85 -17.07 41.52
C LYS A 81 30.98 -17.78 40.49
N ALA A 82 29.88 -18.38 40.93
CA ALA A 82 28.94 -19.09 40.06
C ALA A 82 28.33 -18.15 38.99
N TYR A 83 28.02 -16.92 39.36
CA TYR A 83 27.50 -15.90 38.44
C TYR A 83 28.51 -15.57 37.35
N CYS A 84 29.79 -15.40 37.69
CA CYS A 84 30.82 -15.17 36.68
C CYS A 84 31.01 -16.39 35.76
N GLU A 85 31.03 -17.61 36.32
CA GLU A 85 31.10 -18.87 35.54
C GLU A 85 29.90 -18.99 34.59
N TYR A 86 28.69 -18.69 35.06
CA TYR A 86 27.46 -18.64 34.27
C TYR A 86 27.53 -17.62 33.12
N ARG A 87 28.04 -16.40 33.38
CA ARG A 87 28.19 -15.34 32.36
C ARG A 87 29.29 -15.65 31.34
N LEU A 88 30.27 -16.48 31.69
CA LEU A 88 31.32 -16.97 30.80
C LEU A 88 30.93 -18.24 30.02
N ASN A 89 29.67 -18.66 30.09
CA ASN A 89 29.15 -19.88 29.49
C ASN A 89 29.87 -21.17 29.97
N ARG A 90 30.35 -21.17 31.22
CA ARG A 90 31.00 -22.32 31.88
C ARG A 90 29.99 -23.06 32.75
N SER A 91 28.98 -23.65 32.12
CA SER A 91 27.81 -24.21 32.79
C SER A 91 28.13 -25.31 33.80
N ASP A 92 29.05 -26.23 33.49
CA ASP A 92 29.43 -27.33 34.39
C ASP A 92 30.12 -26.84 35.67
N GLU A 93 30.94 -25.80 35.54
CA GLU A 93 31.68 -25.20 36.65
C GLU A 93 30.74 -24.40 37.55
N ALA A 94 29.83 -23.63 36.94
CA ALA A 94 28.78 -22.92 37.64
C ALA A 94 27.87 -23.89 38.41
N LEU A 95 27.46 -25.00 37.79
CA LEU A 95 26.63 -26.02 38.43
C LEU A 95 27.32 -26.61 39.65
N LYS A 96 28.59 -27.01 39.52
CA LYS A 96 29.38 -27.54 40.63
C LYS A 96 29.54 -26.52 41.76
N THR A 97 29.77 -25.25 41.44
CA THR A 97 29.86 -24.17 42.44
C THR A 97 28.53 -23.99 43.19
N LEU A 98 27.40 -24.02 42.48
CA LEU A 98 26.06 -23.84 43.06
C LEU A 98 25.62 -25.03 43.91
N GLU A 99 25.88 -26.27 43.46
CA GLU A 99 25.60 -27.48 44.25
C GLU A 99 26.40 -27.52 45.56
N GLN A 100 27.61 -26.94 45.58
CA GLN A 100 28.44 -26.82 46.78
C GLN A 100 27.97 -25.72 47.75
N ALA A 101 27.30 -24.68 47.25
CA ALA A 101 26.78 -23.59 48.09
C ALA A 101 25.57 -24.04 48.95
N GLY A 102 24.83 -25.05 48.49
CA GLY A 102 23.64 -25.58 49.16
C GLY A 102 22.48 -24.58 49.21
N ASP A 103 21.45 -24.92 49.98
CA ASP A 103 20.17 -24.19 50.00
C ASP A 103 20.17 -22.93 50.89
N SER A 104 21.30 -22.57 51.48
CA SER A 104 21.38 -21.50 52.49
C SER A 104 21.37 -20.08 51.94
N ASP A 105 21.82 -19.89 50.69
CA ASP A 105 21.78 -18.60 49.98
C ASP A 105 20.78 -18.67 48.83
N PHE A 106 19.66 -17.96 48.98
CA PHE A 106 18.58 -17.94 47.97
C PHE A 106 19.07 -17.42 46.61
N ARG A 107 20.10 -16.56 46.58
CA ARG A 107 20.69 -16.05 45.32
C ARG A 107 21.35 -17.17 44.52
N CYS A 108 21.97 -18.13 45.21
CA CYS A 108 22.51 -19.32 44.57
C CYS A 108 21.39 -20.21 44.03
N LEU A 109 20.28 -20.37 44.75
CA LEU A 109 19.12 -21.12 44.27
C LEU A 109 18.48 -20.47 43.04
N GLU A 110 18.37 -19.14 43.02
CA GLU A 110 17.87 -18.37 41.87
C GLU A 110 18.73 -18.61 40.62
N LEU A 111 20.05 -18.48 40.75
CA LEU A 111 20.98 -18.74 39.66
C LEU A 111 20.99 -20.21 39.23
N LEU A 112 20.80 -21.13 40.17
CA LEU A 112 20.69 -22.57 39.89
C LEU A 112 19.44 -22.87 39.05
N ALA A 113 18.30 -22.25 39.34
CA ALA A 113 17.09 -22.38 38.52
C ALA A 113 17.33 -21.86 37.09
N GLN A 114 17.95 -20.68 36.95
CA GLN A 114 18.33 -20.12 35.65
C GLN A 114 19.30 -21.02 34.87
N LEU A 115 20.24 -21.66 35.57
CA LEU A 115 21.19 -22.60 34.97
C LEU A 115 20.50 -23.91 34.58
N TYR A 116 19.59 -24.44 35.39
CA TYR A 116 18.78 -25.60 35.02
C TYR A 116 17.92 -25.33 33.79
N TYR A 117 17.32 -24.14 33.69
CA TYR A 117 16.61 -23.73 32.47
C TYR A 117 17.54 -23.76 31.25
N ARG A 118 18.74 -23.17 31.35
CA ARG A 118 19.73 -23.16 30.26
C ARG A 118 20.21 -24.57 29.87
N LEU A 119 20.30 -25.48 30.83
CA LEU A 119 20.70 -26.87 30.62
C LEU A 119 19.51 -27.77 30.24
N GLU A 120 18.33 -27.19 29.96
CA GLU A 120 17.09 -27.91 29.63
C GLU A 120 16.62 -28.91 30.70
N ARG A 121 17.06 -28.73 31.95
CA ARG A 121 16.64 -29.51 33.12
C ARG A 121 15.37 -28.91 33.73
N PHE A 122 14.30 -28.87 32.94
CA PHE A 122 13.08 -28.11 33.28
C PHE A 122 12.35 -28.62 34.53
N GLU A 123 12.37 -29.93 34.82
CA GLU A 123 11.75 -30.46 36.05
C GLU A 123 12.46 -29.95 37.31
N ASP A 124 13.79 -29.90 37.30
CA ASP A 124 14.59 -29.41 38.42
C ASP A 124 14.44 -27.89 38.54
N CYS A 125 14.48 -27.17 37.43
CA CYS A 125 14.19 -25.74 37.35
C CYS A 125 12.83 -25.41 38.01
N HIS A 126 11.79 -26.14 37.63
CA HIS A 126 10.43 -25.96 38.13
C HIS A 126 10.33 -26.23 39.64
N LYS A 127 11.00 -27.28 40.17
CA LYS A 127 11.06 -27.55 41.62
C LYS A 127 11.71 -26.39 42.38
N VAL A 128 12.82 -25.85 41.86
CA VAL A 128 13.55 -24.76 42.52
C VAL A 128 12.73 -23.47 42.51
N TYR A 129 12.13 -23.07 41.37
CA TYR A 129 11.29 -21.86 41.31
C TYR A 129 10.05 -21.97 42.22
N LYS A 130 9.41 -23.14 42.30
CA LYS A 130 8.29 -23.37 43.25
C LYS A 130 8.72 -23.23 44.71
N LYS A 131 9.92 -23.70 45.05
CA LYS A 131 10.49 -23.51 46.38
C LYS A 131 10.78 -22.03 46.66
N LEU A 132 11.42 -21.33 45.73
CA LEU A 132 11.74 -19.91 45.86
C LEU A 132 10.49 -19.04 46.08
N LEU A 133 9.44 -19.24 45.28
CA LEU A 133 8.17 -18.50 45.42
C LEU A 133 7.42 -18.83 46.73
N LYS A 134 7.66 -20.01 47.31
CA LYS A 134 7.07 -20.38 48.60
C LYS A 134 7.83 -19.77 49.78
N ASP A 135 9.16 -19.74 49.67
CA ASP A 135 10.04 -19.39 50.79
C ASP A 135 10.40 -17.89 50.82
N HIS A 136 10.25 -17.17 49.69
CA HIS A 136 10.65 -15.77 49.53
C HIS A 136 9.59 -14.91 48.83
N ALA A 137 9.06 -13.91 49.56
CA ALA A 137 8.22 -12.85 49.02
C ALA A 137 8.99 -11.52 49.09
N ASP A 138 9.45 -11.03 47.94
CA ASP A 138 10.22 -9.79 47.79
C ASP A 138 9.86 -9.09 46.47
N SER A 139 10.56 -7.99 46.13
CA SER A 139 10.28 -7.20 44.92
C SER A 139 10.47 -7.95 43.60
N TYR A 140 11.10 -9.13 43.61
CA TYR A 140 11.36 -9.94 42.41
C TYR A 140 10.40 -11.12 42.24
N GLU A 141 9.31 -11.16 43.03
CA GLU A 141 8.33 -12.25 42.97
C GLU A 141 7.66 -12.36 41.60
N GLN A 142 7.36 -11.23 40.95
CA GLN A 142 6.69 -11.22 39.65
C GLN A 142 7.56 -11.82 38.53
N GLU A 143 8.86 -11.52 38.54
CA GLU A 143 9.86 -12.04 37.61
C GLU A 143 10.08 -13.54 37.84
N ARG A 144 10.12 -13.98 39.10
CA ARG A 144 10.15 -15.42 39.42
C ARG A 144 8.92 -16.16 38.92
N ARG A 145 7.73 -15.57 39.03
CA ARG A 145 6.49 -16.15 38.46
C ARG A 145 6.57 -16.23 36.93
N ALA A 146 7.08 -15.20 36.26
CA ALA A 146 7.28 -15.22 34.81
C ALA A 146 8.27 -16.34 34.39
N ASN A 147 9.38 -16.50 35.11
CA ASN A 147 10.37 -17.55 34.85
C ASN A 147 9.82 -18.96 35.11
N LEU A 148 8.99 -19.14 36.14
CA LEU A 148 8.28 -20.39 36.39
C LEU A 148 7.34 -20.73 35.22
N LEU A 149 6.55 -19.76 34.74
CA LEU A 149 5.64 -19.97 33.60
C LEU A 149 6.40 -20.32 32.32
N ALA A 150 7.55 -19.69 32.07
CA ALA A 150 8.42 -20.07 30.95
C ALA A 150 8.92 -21.51 31.08
N THR A 151 9.25 -21.96 32.30
CA THR A 151 9.63 -23.35 32.57
C THR A 151 8.46 -24.31 32.37
N GLU A 152 7.25 -23.92 32.81
CA GLU A 152 6.03 -24.71 32.61
C GLU A 152 5.64 -24.85 31.12
N ALA A 153 5.88 -23.82 30.31
CA ALA A 153 5.71 -23.90 28.86
C ALA A 153 6.65 -24.94 28.24
N GLN A 154 7.92 -24.99 28.66
CA GLN A 154 8.87 -26.01 28.20
C GLN A 154 8.53 -27.42 28.69
N LEU A 155 8.02 -27.56 29.91
CA LEU A 155 7.51 -28.86 30.38
C LEU A 155 6.31 -29.32 29.54
N GLN A 156 5.42 -28.40 29.16
CA GLN A 156 4.28 -28.68 28.29
C GLN A 156 4.72 -29.13 26.89
N SER A 157 5.77 -28.55 26.31
CA SER A 157 6.33 -28.96 25.01
C SER A 157 6.92 -30.38 25.05
N LEU A 158 7.45 -30.78 26.21
CA LEU A 158 7.87 -32.16 26.52
C LEU A 158 6.71 -33.11 26.88
N ALA A 159 5.46 -32.67 26.69
CA ALA A 159 4.24 -33.40 27.02
C ALA A 159 4.09 -33.74 28.52
N ILE A 160 4.68 -32.93 29.42
CA ILE A 160 4.51 -33.02 30.87
C ILE A 160 3.47 -31.97 31.30
N PRO A 161 2.20 -32.36 31.56
CA PRO A 161 1.10 -31.41 31.76
C PRO A 161 1.32 -30.51 32.98
N GLN A 162 1.07 -29.22 32.79
CA GLN A 162 1.12 -28.23 33.88
C GLN A 162 -0.28 -27.71 34.22
N PRO A 163 -0.54 -27.40 35.51
CA PRO A 163 -1.82 -26.80 35.90
C PRO A 163 -2.05 -25.47 35.17
N ALA A 164 -3.32 -25.07 35.06
CA ALA A 164 -3.65 -23.78 34.49
C ALA A 164 -3.00 -22.65 35.33
N ALA A 165 -2.36 -21.71 34.63
CA ALA A 165 -1.79 -20.54 35.24
C ALA A 165 -2.86 -19.69 35.92
N LYS A 166 -2.55 -19.13 37.09
CA LYS A 166 -3.45 -18.30 37.89
C LYS A 166 -2.71 -17.03 38.31
N HIS A 167 -3.45 -15.95 38.54
CA HIS A 167 -2.91 -14.68 39.05
C HIS A 167 -1.79 -14.11 38.18
N LEU A 168 -2.09 -13.95 36.89
CA LEU A 168 -1.21 -13.27 35.93
C LEU A 168 -1.36 -11.76 36.13
N GLU A 169 -0.25 -11.07 36.32
CA GLU A 169 -0.19 -9.63 36.65
C GLU A 169 0.63 -8.85 35.62
N THR A 170 1.72 -9.42 35.10
CA THR A 170 2.62 -8.74 34.15
C THR A 170 2.46 -9.27 32.73
N TYR A 171 2.91 -8.49 31.74
CA TYR A 171 2.80 -8.90 30.34
C TYR A 171 3.65 -10.15 30.03
N GLU A 172 4.81 -10.32 30.67
CA GLU A 172 5.67 -11.51 30.52
C GLU A 172 4.97 -12.76 31.06
N GLN A 173 4.22 -12.64 32.15
CA GLN A 173 3.43 -13.73 32.70
C GLN A 173 2.30 -14.14 31.73
N HIS A 174 1.58 -13.17 31.16
CA HIS A 174 0.58 -13.45 30.12
C HIS A 174 1.19 -14.05 28.85
N TYR A 175 2.33 -13.54 28.40
CA TYR A 175 3.05 -14.08 27.25
C TYR A 175 3.52 -15.52 27.46
N ASN A 176 4.12 -15.84 28.61
CA ASN A 176 4.56 -17.20 28.94
C ASN A 176 3.37 -18.15 29.15
N ALA A 177 2.28 -17.68 29.75
CA ALA A 177 1.04 -18.45 29.85
C ALA A 177 0.46 -18.76 28.46
N ALA A 178 0.54 -17.82 27.52
CA ALA A 178 0.16 -18.06 26.13
C ALA A 178 1.06 -19.09 25.47
N CYS A 179 2.39 -19.02 25.66
CA CYS A 179 3.32 -20.03 25.15
C CYS A 179 2.98 -21.43 25.66
N ARG A 180 2.65 -21.58 26.93
CA ARG A 180 2.17 -22.86 27.49
C ARG A 180 0.87 -23.34 26.82
N LEU A 181 -0.07 -22.43 26.54
CA LEU A 181 -1.31 -22.77 25.81
C LEU A 181 -1.03 -23.16 24.35
N ILE A 182 -0.05 -22.53 23.70
CA ILE A 182 0.41 -22.89 22.36
C ILE A 182 0.92 -24.33 22.32
N GLU A 183 1.77 -24.71 23.29
CA GLU A 183 2.28 -26.09 23.41
C GLU A 183 1.17 -27.10 23.72
N ALA A 184 0.14 -26.67 24.45
CA ALA A 184 -1.08 -27.44 24.67
C ALA A 184 -2.02 -27.48 23.43
N LYS A 185 -1.68 -26.78 22.34
CA LYS A 185 -2.47 -26.61 21.11
C LYS A 185 -3.81 -25.91 21.33
N GLU A 186 -3.92 -25.08 22.37
CA GLU A 186 -5.09 -24.27 22.70
C GLU A 186 -4.98 -22.85 22.12
N TYR A 187 -4.84 -22.75 20.80
CA TYR A 187 -4.51 -21.49 20.11
C TYR A 187 -5.51 -20.35 20.36
N THR A 188 -6.81 -20.65 20.49
CA THR A 188 -7.85 -19.65 20.78
C THR A 188 -7.68 -19.01 22.16
N ASN A 189 -7.25 -19.79 23.15
CA ASN A 189 -6.98 -19.29 24.49
C ASN A 189 -5.64 -18.54 24.51
N ALA A 190 -4.64 -19.06 23.81
CA ALA A 190 -3.35 -18.39 23.65
C ALA A 190 -3.51 -16.98 23.05
N LEU A 191 -4.35 -16.80 22.02
CA LEU A 191 -4.63 -15.47 21.44
C LEU A 191 -5.23 -14.47 22.44
N LYS A 192 -6.05 -14.93 23.39
CA LYS A 192 -6.61 -14.05 24.43
C LYS A 192 -5.53 -13.58 25.38
N GLU A 193 -4.65 -14.49 25.79
CA GLU A 193 -3.52 -14.17 26.66
C GLU A 193 -2.51 -13.26 25.95
N LEU A 194 -2.17 -13.52 24.67
CA LEU A 194 -1.27 -12.67 23.88
C LEU A 194 -1.82 -11.26 23.67
N LYS A 195 -3.14 -11.13 23.43
CA LYS A 195 -3.78 -9.80 23.34
C LYS A 195 -3.70 -9.03 24.66
N THR A 196 -3.79 -9.74 25.79
CA THR A 196 -3.65 -9.14 27.12
C THR A 196 -2.19 -8.76 27.38
N ALA A 197 -1.24 -9.62 26.99
CA ALA A 197 0.19 -9.35 27.05
C ALA A 197 0.57 -8.11 26.23
N GLU A 198 0.13 -8.00 24.96
CA GLU A 198 0.42 -6.83 24.11
C GLU A 198 -0.09 -5.53 24.75
N LYS A 199 -1.31 -5.56 25.30
CA LYS A 199 -1.88 -4.40 25.97
C LYS A 199 -1.04 -3.98 27.18
N LEU A 200 -0.75 -4.91 28.09
CA LEU A 200 0.02 -4.64 29.30
C LEU A 200 1.45 -4.22 28.98
N CYS A 201 2.09 -4.83 27.98
CA CYS A 201 3.43 -4.48 27.52
C CYS A 201 3.50 -2.99 27.13
N ARG A 202 2.55 -2.51 26.34
CA ARG A 202 2.47 -1.10 25.96
C ARG A 202 2.21 -0.18 27.15
N GLU A 203 1.26 -0.55 28.01
CA GLU A 203 0.90 0.26 29.18
C GLU A 203 2.08 0.40 30.14
N THR A 204 2.74 -0.71 30.51
CA THR A 204 3.88 -0.72 31.44
C THR A 204 5.09 0.03 30.88
N LEU A 205 5.48 -0.24 29.62
CA LEU A 205 6.65 0.42 29.04
C LEU A 205 6.41 1.92 28.79
N ALA A 206 5.18 2.32 28.48
CA ALA A 206 4.83 3.74 28.37
C ALA A 206 4.85 4.45 29.74
N GLU A 207 4.46 3.77 30.81
CA GLU A 207 4.58 4.28 32.19
C GLU A 207 6.06 4.48 32.61
N ASP A 208 6.95 3.64 32.09
CA ASP A 208 8.40 3.71 32.32
C ASP A 208 9.14 4.71 31.39
N ASP A 209 8.40 5.56 30.65
CA ASP A 209 8.93 6.53 29.68
C ASP A 209 9.82 5.90 28.58
N VAL A 210 9.59 4.63 28.25
CA VAL A 210 10.30 3.92 27.18
C VAL A 210 9.89 4.50 25.82
N PRO A 211 10.84 4.79 24.90
CA PRO A 211 10.51 5.30 23.58
C PRO A 211 9.59 4.34 22.81
N GLU A 212 8.61 4.88 22.07
CA GLU A 212 7.66 4.07 21.29
C GLU A 212 8.35 3.05 20.37
N GLU A 213 9.52 3.37 19.82
CA GLU A 213 10.31 2.44 19.00
C GLU A 213 10.76 1.19 19.79
N GLU A 214 11.18 1.36 21.04
CA GLU A 214 11.55 0.25 21.94
C GLU A 214 10.30 -0.52 22.39
N ILE A 215 9.14 0.15 22.54
CA ILE A 215 7.86 -0.53 22.84
C ILE A 215 7.43 -1.43 21.68
N GLU A 216 7.52 -0.94 20.44
CA GLU A 216 7.19 -1.75 19.26
C GLU A 216 8.12 -2.97 19.12
N ASP A 217 9.40 -2.84 19.50
CA ASP A 217 10.36 -3.95 19.48
C ASP A 217 9.97 -5.09 20.44
N GLU A 218 9.45 -4.77 21.62
CA GLU A 218 8.94 -5.74 22.60
C GLU A 218 7.60 -6.35 22.14
N VAL A 219 6.68 -5.50 21.67
CA VAL A 219 5.36 -5.95 21.17
C VAL A 219 5.48 -6.83 19.93
N ALA A 220 6.49 -6.63 19.09
CA ALA A 220 6.75 -7.45 17.91
C ALA A 220 6.89 -8.96 18.24
N LEU A 221 7.48 -9.31 19.39
CA LEU A 221 7.59 -10.70 19.84
C LEU A 221 6.20 -11.31 20.13
N ILE A 222 5.34 -10.54 20.78
CA ILE A 222 3.97 -10.93 21.14
C ILE A 222 3.10 -11.07 19.87
N ARG A 223 3.23 -10.14 18.92
CA ARG A 223 2.54 -10.18 17.62
C ARG A 223 2.98 -11.38 16.79
N THR A 224 4.27 -11.73 16.83
CA THR A 224 4.78 -12.92 16.12
C THR A 224 4.11 -14.20 16.62
N GLN A 225 3.96 -14.37 17.93
CA GLN A 225 3.24 -15.52 18.48
C GLN A 225 1.73 -15.49 18.20
N SER A 226 1.15 -14.28 18.12
CA SER A 226 -0.26 -14.12 17.76
C SER A 226 -0.50 -14.57 16.32
N ALA A 227 0.38 -14.15 15.41
CA ALA A 227 0.37 -14.59 14.02
C ALA A 227 0.52 -16.11 13.89
N PHE A 228 1.38 -16.73 14.71
CA PHE A 228 1.50 -18.19 14.76
C PHE A 228 0.20 -18.87 15.19
N CYS A 229 -0.47 -18.38 16.25
CA CYS A 229 -1.77 -18.92 16.65
C CYS A 229 -2.84 -18.74 15.56
N THR A 230 -2.89 -17.56 14.92
CA THR A 230 -3.80 -17.29 13.80
C THR A 230 -3.56 -18.27 12.64
N GLN A 231 -2.30 -18.53 12.31
CA GLN A 231 -1.91 -19.51 11.30
C GLN A 231 -2.35 -20.94 11.68
N ALA A 232 -2.11 -21.34 12.93
CA ALA A 232 -2.48 -22.67 13.43
C ALA A 232 -4.00 -22.90 13.46
N LEU A 233 -4.79 -21.82 13.54
CA LEU A 233 -6.26 -21.85 13.42
C LEU A 233 -6.76 -21.89 11.97
N GLY A 234 -5.87 -21.80 10.98
CA GLY A 234 -6.19 -21.91 9.55
C GLY A 234 -6.43 -20.58 8.83
N ASP A 235 -6.32 -19.44 9.51
CA ASP A 235 -6.45 -18.11 8.90
C ASP A 235 -5.08 -17.62 8.39
N VAL A 236 -4.60 -18.29 7.35
CA VAL A 236 -3.24 -18.10 6.81
C VAL A 236 -3.03 -16.70 6.25
N ASP A 237 -4.06 -16.09 5.63
CA ASP A 237 -3.97 -14.75 5.05
C ASP A 237 -3.82 -13.68 6.13
N LYS A 238 -4.58 -13.78 7.22
CA LYS A 238 -4.45 -12.87 8.35
C LYS A 238 -3.10 -13.02 9.04
N ALA A 239 -2.66 -14.26 9.28
CA ALA A 239 -1.36 -14.54 9.86
C ALA A 239 -0.21 -13.97 9.01
N LEU A 240 -0.28 -14.14 7.68
CA LEU A 240 0.71 -13.58 6.76
C LEU A 240 0.79 -12.06 6.87
N ASN A 241 -0.35 -11.38 6.94
CA ASN A 241 -0.37 -9.92 7.12
C ASN A 241 0.27 -9.52 8.46
N GLU A 242 -0.06 -10.20 9.56
CA GLU A 242 0.52 -9.94 10.89
C GLU A 242 2.06 -10.14 10.90
N TYR A 243 2.56 -11.21 10.29
CA TYR A 243 4.01 -11.41 10.13
C TYR A 243 4.66 -10.31 9.28
N LEU A 244 4.00 -9.88 8.20
CA LEU A 244 4.53 -8.83 7.32
C LEU A 244 4.60 -7.48 8.02
N GLU A 245 3.65 -7.14 8.89
CA GLU A 245 3.71 -5.91 9.69
C GLU A 245 4.90 -5.96 10.67
N VAL A 246 5.10 -7.07 11.38
CA VAL A 246 6.28 -7.25 12.26
C VAL A 246 7.59 -7.13 11.46
N ILE A 247 7.65 -7.69 10.25
CA ILE A 247 8.83 -7.63 9.37
C ILE A 247 9.08 -6.21 8.83
N LYS A 248 8.02 -5.41 8.61
CA LYS A 248 8.14 -4.01 8.18
C LYS A 248 8.71 -3.14 9.31
N GLU A 249 8.29 -3.41 10.55
CA GLU A 249 8.74 -2.68 11.74
C GLU A 249 10.18 -3.04 12.11
N LYS A 250 10.58 -4.32 12.00
CA LYS A 250 11.96 -4.76 12.24
C LYS A 250 12.85 -4.70 11.00
N TYR A 251 13.88 -3.85 11.03
CA TYR A 251 15.11 -4.12 10.29
C TYR A 251 15.78 -5.37 10.89
N ALA A 252 15.33 -6.57 10.53
CA ALA A 252 15.90 -7.81 11.04
C ALA A 252 17.42 -7.85 10.81
N ASP A 253 18.17 -7.78 11.90
CA ASP A 253 19.56 -8.12 11.94
C ASP A 253 19.69 -9.55 11.39
N LEU A 254 20.42 -9.70 10.28
CA LEU A 254 20.49 -10.95 9.53
C LEU A 254 21.39 -11.97 10.24
N GLU A 255 22.28 -11.50 11.12
CA GLU A 255 23.27 -12.34 11.79
C GLU A 255 22.68 -13.26 12.86
N PRO A 256 21.76 -12.82 13.74
CA PRO A 256 21.01 -13.73 14.62
C PRO A 256 20.27 -14.83 13.85
N CYS A 257 19.55 -14.47 12.78
CA CYS A 257 18.85 -15.46 11.95
C CYS A 257 19.81 -16.47 11.31
N ARG A 258 20.99 -16.01 10.85
CA ARG A 258 22.03 -16.88 10.31
C ARG A 258 22.54 -17.86 11.37
N ARG A 259 22.84 -17.40 12.59
CA ARG A 259 23.31 -18.28 13.68
C ARG A 259 22.27 -19.32 14.06
N SER A 260 21.01 -18.92 14.24
CA SER A 260 19.93 -19.86 14.54
C SER A 260 19.73 -20.89 13.41
N LEU A 261 19.91 -20.47 12.15
CA LEU A 261 19.86 -21.38 11.02
C LEU A 261 21.04 -22.38 11.01
N GLU A 262 22.25 -21.93 11.38
CA GLU A 262 23.42 -22.81 11.53
C GLU A 262 23.21 -23.85 12.64
N GLU A 263 22.62 -23.43 13.78
CA GLU A 263 22.25 -24.33 14.88
C GLU A 263 21.19 -25.36 14.46
N LEU A 264 20.13 -24.93 13.79
CA LEU A 264 19.09 -25.83 13.26
C LEU A 264 19.66 -26.85 12.28
N ARG A 265 20.61 -26.42 11.42
CA ARG A 265 21.30 -27.33 10.50
C ARG A 265 22.19 -28.33 11.23
N ALA A 266 22.91 -27.89 12.26
CA ALA A 266 23.74 -28.77 13.07
C ALA A 266 22.90 -29.83 13.81
N GLN A 267 21.72 -29.44 14.31
CA GLN A 267 20.85 -30.32 15.08
C GLN A 267 19.98 -31.26 14.22
N PHE A 268 19.43 -30.76 13.12
CA PHE A 268 18.40 -31.46 12.34
C PHE A 268 18.80 -31.76 10.90
N GLY A 269 20.00 -31.34 10.46
CA GLY A 269 20.45 -31.45 9.08
C GLY A 269 19.84 -30.41 8.14
N LEU A 270 20.16 -30.51 6.84
CA LEU A 270 19.59 -29.68 5.77
C LEU A 270 18.18 -30.19 5.42
N LYS A 271 17.15 -29.57 6.02
CA LYS A 271 15.74 -29.76 5.69
C LYS A 271 15.22 -28.65 4.77
N ASP A 272 14.08 -28.89 4.14
CA ASP A 272 13.46 -27.96 3.19
C ASP A 272 13.21 -26.59 3.83
N GLU A 273 12.71 -26.56 5.07
CA GLU A 273 12.42 -25.32 5.80
C GLU A 273 13.70 -24.49 6.03
N ALA A 274 14.80 -25.14 6.41
CA ALA A 274 16.08 -24.47 6.61
C ALA A 274 16.63 -23.89 5.30
N VAL A 275 16.46 -24.60 4.18
CA VAL A 275 16.90 -24.13 2.86
C VAL A 275 16.03 -22.95 2.39
N LEU A 276 14.73 -22.99 2.62
CA LEU A 276 13.83 -21.88 2.31
C LEU A 276 14.18 -20.62 3.11
N ILE A 277 14.45 -20.77 4.41
CA ILE A 277 14.89 -19.66 5.26
C ILE A 277 16.19 -19.06 4.74
N GLU A 278 17.19 -19.89 4.38
CA GLU A 278 18.44 -19.38 3.80
C GLU A 278 18.23 -18.64 2.47
N ALA A 279 17.42 -19.23 1.58
CA ALA A 279 17.11 -18.61 0.29
C ALA A 279 16.41 -17.26 0.49
N ALA A 280 15.48 -17.17 1.45
CA ALA A 280 14.81 -15.92 1.80
C ALA A 280 15.80 -14.87 2.36
N LEU A 281 16.74 -15.28 3.23
CA LEU A 281 17.80 -14.40 3.74
C LEU A 281 18.69 -13.87 2.61
N LEU A 282 19.07 -14.71 1.65
CA LEU A 282 19.87 -14.33 0.49
C LEU A 282 19.12 -13.34 -0.43
N VAL A 283 17.83 -13.57 -0.68
CA VAL A 283 16.98 -12.63 -1.43
C VAL A 283 16.89 -11.29 -0.72
N ARG A 284 16.72 -11.29 0.61
CA ARG A 284 16.68 -10.08 1.44
C ARG A 284 18.02 -9.33 1.44
N GLN A 285 19.13 -10.04 1.29
CA GLN A 285 20.47 -9.47 1.06
C GLN A 285 20.69 -8.98 -0.38
N LYS A 286 19.65 -9.01 -1.23
CA LYS A 286 19.72 -8.69 -2.67
C LYS A 286 20.68 -9.59 -3.45
N ASP A 287 20.85 -10.82 -2.99
CA ASP A 287 21.70 -11.84 -3.62
C ASP A 287 20.83 -13.00 -4.15
N GLY A 288 19.89 -12.65 -5.03
CA GLY A 288 18.97 -13.60 -5.65
C GLY A 288 19.69 -14.67 -6.49
N ASP A 289 20.87 -14.37 -7.04
CA ASP A 289 21.71 -15.34 -7.74
C ASP A 289 22.17 -16.47 -6.82
N LYS A 290 22.66 -16.15 -5.61
CA LYS A 290 23.03 -17.18 -4.63
C LYS A 290 21.82 -17.95 -4.12
N ALA A 291 20.68 -17.29 -3.92
CA ALA A 291 19.45 -17.99 -3.51
C ALA A 291 19.02 -19.03 -4.55
N VAL A 292 19.06 -18.65 -5.84
CA VAL A 292 18.79 -19.56 -6.97
C VAL A 292 19.79 -20.71 -7.02
N ALA A 293 21.08 -20.43 -6.87
CA ALA A 293 22.12 -21.46 -6.87
C ALA A 293 21.97 -22.45 -5.71
N LEU A 294 21.67 -21.95 -4.51
CA LEU A 294 21.41 -22.75 -3.32
C LEU A 294 20.23 -23.71 -3.54
N LEU A 295 19.09 -23.18 -3.99
CA LEU A 295 17.90 -23.99 -4.24
C LEU A 295 18.12 -25.02 -5.35
N GLN A 296 18.82 -24.65 -6.43
CA GLN A 296 19.15 -25.58 -7.51
C GLN A 296 20.08 -26.70 -7.07
N GLN A 297 21.11 -26.37 -6.30
CA GLN A 297 22.03 -27.35 -5.75
C GLN A 297 21.29 -28.29 -4.80
N TYR A 298 20.47 -27.76 -3.90
CA TYR A 298 19.69 -28.57 -2.97
C TYR A 298 18.70 -29.50 -3.68
N ILE A 299 18.01 -29.05 -4.74
CA ILE A 299 17.15 -29.91 -5.57
C ILE A 299 17.96 -31.02 -6.27
N THR A 300 19.20 -30.74 -6.65
CA THR A 300 20.08 -31.69 -7.33
C THR A 300 20.58 -32.77 -6.37
N ASP A 301 21.01 -32.35 -5.18
CA ASP A 301 21.56 -33.20 -4.14
C ASP A 301 20.45 -33.99 -3.41
N ASN A 302 19.26 -33.40 -3.28
CA ASN A 302 18.09 -34.01 -2.65
C ASN A 302 16.92 -34.15 -3.63
N LYS A 303 16.84 -35.31 -4.30
CA LYS A 303 15.75 -35.62 -5.24
C LYS A 303 14.36 -35.69 -4.58
N ALA A 304 14.30 -35.88 -3.26
CA ALA A 304 13.07 -35.91 -2.49
C ALA A 304 12.65 -34.53 -1.95
N ALA A 305 13.37 -33.46 -2.30
CA ALA A 305 12.99 -32.10 -1.94
C ALA A 305 11.53 -31.81 -2.33
N GLY A 306 10.78 -31.25 -1.39
CA GLY A 306 9.38 -30.93 -1.50
C GLY A 306 9.08 -29.94 -2.64
N PRO A 307 7.83 -29.90 -3.13
CA PRO A 307 7.44 -28.98 -4.19
C PRO A 307 7.68 -27.51 -3.81
N GLU A 308 7.65 -27.16 -2.52
CA GLU A 308 7.84 -25.81 -1.99
C GLU A 308 9.20 -25.21 -2.39
N ILE A 309 10.27 -26.00 -2.32
CA ILE A 309 11.62 -25.61 -2.75
C ILE A 309 11.64 -25.23 -4.23
N ARG A 310 10.94 -26.02 -5.04
CA ARG A 310 10.88 -25.83 -6.48
C ARG A 310 10.03 -24.61 -6.84
N PHE A 311 8.93 -24.38 -6.13
CA PHE A 311 8.12 -23.17 -6.28
C PHE A 311 8.88 -21.92 -5.84
N ALA A 312 9.63 -21.97 -4.73
CA ALA A 312 10.49 -20.87 -4.30
C ALA A 312 11.54 -20.54 -5.36
N LEU A 313 12.18 -21.55 -5.96
CA LEU A 313 13.12 -21.35 -7.07
C LEU A 313 12.46 -20.62 -8.24
N VAL A 314 11.28 -21.07 -8.67
CA VAL A 314 10.53 -20.44 -9.77
C VAL A 314 10.17 -18.99 -9.42
N GLN A 315 9.67 -18.75 -8.21
CA GLN A 315 9.28 -17.42 -7.74
C GLN A 315 10.47 -16.45 -7.74
N ILE A 316 11.59 -16.86 -7.16
CA ILE A 316 12.81 -16.02 -7.12
C ILE A 316 13.31 -15.76 -8.53
N GLN A 317 13.32 -16.76 -9.41
CA GLN A 317 13.71 -16.56 -10.80
C GLN A 317 12.80 -15.57 -11.54
N LEU A 318 11.49 -15.60 -11.30
CA LEU A 318 10.56 -14.63 -11.88
C LEU A 318 10.79 -13.21 -11.33
N LEU A 319 11.03 -13.06 -10.02
CA LEU A 319 11.34 -11.77 -9.39
C LEU A 319 12.63 -11.15 -9.94
N GLU A 320 13.62 -11.99 -10.24
CA GLU A 320 14.89 -11.59 -10.88
C GLU A 320 14.77 -11.41 -12.41
N GLY A 321 13.58 -11.58 -13.00
CA GLY A 321 13.36 -11.47 -14.44
C GLY A 321 13.94 -12.62 -15.28
N LYS A 322 14.32 -13.74 -14.65
CA LYS A 322 14.91 -14.93 -15.28
C LYS A 322 13.84 -15.91 -15.79
N HIS A 323 13.02 -15.46 -16.74
CA HIS A 323 11.86 -16.21 -17.24
C HIS A 323 12.22 -17.58 -17.84
N GLU A 324 13.37 -17.68 -18.52
CA GLU A 324 13.85 -18.95 -19.09
C GLU A 324 14.25 -19.96 -18.00
N GLY A 325 14.89 -19.47 -16.93
CA GLY A 325 15.20 -20.27 -15.75
C GLY A 325 13.92 -20.81 -15.11
N ALA A 326 12.92 -19.93 -14.91
CA ALA A 326 11.63 -20.29 -14.32
C ALA A 326 10.87 -21.34 -15.16
N SER A 327 10.83 -21.17 -16.49
CA SER A 327 10.23 -22.15 -17.41
C SER A 327 10.93 -23.50 -17.32
N LYS A 328 12.28 -23.52 -17.33
CA LYS A 328 13.06 -24.76 -17.17
C LYS A 328 12.81 -25.43 -15.81
N ALA A 329 12.74 -24.65 -14.74
CA ALA A 329 12.45 -25.15 -13.40
C ALA A 329 11.06 -25.81 -13.36
N LEU A 330 10.00 -25.15 -13.84
CA LEU A 330 8.65 -25.72 -13.91
C LEU A 330 8.59 -27.03 -14.71
N ARG A 331 9.28 -27.08 -15.86
CA ARG A 331 9.37 -28.28 -16.70
C ARG A 331 10.08 -29.46 -16.02
N SER A 332 10.90 -29.18 -15.00
CA SER A 332 11.61 -30.18 -14.21
C SER A 332 10.83 -30.73 -13.02
N PHE A 333 9.60 -30.26 -12.78
CA PHE A 333 8.78 -30.72 -11.66
C PHE A 333 8.44 -32.21 -11.80
N PRO A 334 8.26 -32.95 -10.69
CA PRO A 334 7.71 -34.31 -10.72
C PRO A 334 6.40 -34.39 -11.51
N GLU A 335 6.13 -35.53 -12.17
CA GLU A 335 4.98 -35.67 -13.09
C GLU A 335 3.64 -35.35 -12.42
N ASP A 336 3.44 -35.80 -11.18
CA ASP A 336 2.21 -35.58 -10.39
C ASP A 336 1.94 -34.11 -10.06
N VAL A 337 2.96 -33.26 -10.12
CA VAL A 337 2.84 -31.80 -9.92
C VAL A 337 2.85 -31.05 -11.26
N ARG A 338 3.72 -31.45 -12.19
CA ARG A 338 3.95 -30.78 -13.48
C ARG A 338 2.67 -30.65 -14.31
N TRP A 339 1.83 -31.69 -14.29
CA TRP A 339 0.62 -31.77 -15.10
C TRP A 339 -0.62 -31.18 -14.43
N ARG A 340 -0.48 -30.53 -13.26
CA ARG A 340 -1.59 -29.84 -12.60
C ARG A 340 -1.96 -28.57 -13.39
N PRO A 341 -3.26 -28.25 -13.55
CA PRO A 341 -3.71 -27.10 -14.35
C PRO A 341 -3.06 -25.76 -13.99
N GLY A 342 -2.83 -25.50 -12.69
CA GLY A 342 -2.17 -24.26 -12.25
C GLY A 342 -0.71 -24.16 -12.70
N VAL A 343 0.04 -25.27 -12.67
CA VAL A 343 1.44 -25.32 -13.12
C VAL A 343 1.53 -25.16 -14.63
N LEU A 344 0.65 -25.85 -15.38
CA LEU A 344 0.55 -25.71 -16.83
C LEU A 344 0.18 -24.29 -17.24
N SER A 345 -0.78 -23.68 -16.54
CA SER A 345 -1.21 -22.29 -16.79
C SER A 345 -0.07 -21.29 -16.57
N LEU A 346 0.71 -21.46 -15.50
CA LEU A 346 1.87 -20.62 -15.23
C LEU A 346 2.94 -20.78 -16.31
N LEU A 347 3.24 -22.03 -16.71
CA LEU A 347 4.22 -22.31 -17.75
C LEU A 347 3.81 -21.69 -19.10
N VAL A 348 2.54 -21.82 -19.48
CA VAL A 348 1.95 -21.19 -20.66
C VAL A 348 2.08 -19.67 -20.60
N ALA A 349 1.75 -19.05 -19.46
CA ALA A 349 1.88 -17.60 -19.30
C ALA A 349 3.34 -17.13 -19.46
N ILE A 350 4.30 -17.87 -18.89
CA ILE A 350 5.73 -17.58 -19.04
C ILE A 350 6.17 -17.70 -20.51
N ASP A 351 5.76 -18.76 -21.21
CA ASP A 351 6.13 -18.97 -22.61
C ASP A 351 5.51 -17.92 -23.54
N LEU A 352 4.25 -17.56 -23.35
CA LEU A 352 3.60 -16.47 -24.10
C LEU A 352 4.28 -15.12 -23.83
N SER A 353 4.65 -14.83 -22.58
CA SER A 353 5.38 -13.59 -22.24
C SER A 353 6.74 -13.50 -22.95
N ALA A 354 7.33 -14.64 -23.26
CA ALA A 354 8.59 -14.75 -23.98
C ALA A 354 8.43 -14.86 -25.51
N GLY A 355 7.19 -14.78 -26.02
CA GLY A 355 6.88 -14.90 -27.45
C GLY A 355 7.07 -16.32 -28.00
N ARG A 356 6.98 -17.35 -27.15
CA ARG A 356 7.09 -18.77 -27.51
C ARG A 356 5.72 -19.42 -27.64
N ASP A 357 4.89 -18.88 -28.52
CA ASP A 357 3.49 -19.30 -28.68
C ASP A 357 3.36 -20.80 -29.02
N ALA A 358 4.29 -21.33 -29.82
CA ALA A 358 4.35 -22.75 -30.17
C ALA A 358 4.61 -23.64 -28.95
N ASP A 359 5.48 -23.23 -28.03
CA ASP A 359 5.78 -23.98 -26.81
C ASP A 359 4.61 -23.93 -25.83
N ALA A 360 3.91 -22.80 -25.76
CA ALA A 360 2.68 -22.66 -24.97
C ALA A 360 1.58 -23.59 -25.47
N LEU A 361 1.32 -23.62 -26.79
CA LEU A 361 0.37 -24.53 -27.42
C LEU A 361 0.75 -26.00 -27.20
N LYS A 362 2.04 -26.33 -27.39
CA LYS A 362 2.55 -27.67 -27.13
C LYS A 362 2.33 -28.09 -25.67
N THR A 363 2.62 -27.20 -24.73
CA THR A 363 2.45 -27.45 -23.29
C THR A 363 0.99 -27.76 -22.94
N LEU A 364 0.03 -27.01 -23.50
CA LEU A 364 -1.40 -27.31 -23.33
C LEU A 364 -1.79 -28.62 -23.98
N THR A 365 -1.31 -28.90 -25.19
CA THR A 365 -1.62 -30.13 -25.92
C THR A 365 -1.10 -31.37 -25.18
N ASP A 366 0.15 -31.34 -24.72
CA ASP A 366 0.75 -32.40 -23.90
C ASP A 366 -0.01 -32.54 -22.56
N GLY A 367 -0.41 -31.42 -21.95
CA GLY A 367 -1.20 -31.40 -20.72
C GLY A 367 -2.59 -32.02 -20.88
N ILE A 368 -3.28 -31.76 -21.99
CA ILE A 368 -4.55 -32.39 -22.37
C ILE A 368 -4.36 -33.89 -22.56
N ALA A 369 -3.31 -34.31 -23.29
CA ALA A 369 -3.01 -35.71 -23.52
C ALA A 369 -2.76 -36.48 -22.21
N HIS A 370 -2.07 -35.86 -21.25
CA HIS A 370 -1.84 -36.46 -19.94
C HIS A 370 -3.11 -36.51 -19.07
N ASN A 371 -3.96 -35.48 -19.15
CA ASN A 371 -5.17 -35.35 -18.31
C ASN A 371 -6.45 -35.90 -18.97
N GLN A 372 -6.36 -36.75 -20.00
CA GLN A 372 -7.55 -37.29 -20.70
C GLN A 372 -8.58 -37.97 -19.78
N ASN A 373 -8.13 -38.57 -18.67
CA ASN A 373 -9.00 -39.23 -17.71
C ASN A 373 -9.35 -38.36 -16.49
N ASN A 374 -8.82 -37.14 -16.41
CA ASN A 374 -9.01 -36.25 -15.27
C ASN A 374 -10.20 -35.32 -15.49
N LYS A 375 -11.36 -35.71 -14.96
CA LYS A 375 -12.64 -35.02 -15.18
C LYS A 375 -12.66 -33.55 -14.72
N SER A 376 -11.85 -33.15 -13.76
CA SER A 376 -11.80 -31.76 -13.28
C SER A 376 -10.78 -30.91 -14.03
N ALA A 377 -9.65 -31.49 -14.45
CA ALA A 377 -8.59 -30.76 -15.14
C ALA A 377 -8.83 -30.63 -16.65
N LEU A 378 -9.38 -31.66 -17.29
CA LEU A 378 -9.51 -31.71 -18.74
C LEU A 378 -10.38 -30.57 -19.32
N PRO A 379 -11.54 -30.21 -18.76
CA PRO A 379 -12.34 -29.09 -19.27
C PRO A 379 -11.57 -27.76 -19.24
N LEU A 380 -10.84 -27.49 -18.14
CA LEU A 380 -10.05 -26.28 -17.98
C LEU A 380 -8.94 -26.16 -19.04
N LEU A 381 -8.25 -27.28 -19.31
CA LEU A 381 -7.16 -27.31 -20.29
C LEU A 381 -7.67 -27.19 -21.73
N LEU A 382 -8.80 -27.84 -22.06
CA LEU A 382 -9.46 -27.70 -23.35
C LEU A 382 -9.92 -26.25 -23.59
N ASP A 383 -10.52 -25.60 -22.59
CA ASP A 383 -10.96 -24.22 -22.70
C ASP A 383 -9.80 -23.24 -22.91
N GLN A 384 -8.72 -23.43 -22.15
CA GLN A 384 -7.51 -22.62 -22.28
C GLN A 384 -6.85 -22.80 -23.65
N CYS A 385 -6.80 -24.04 -24.16
CA CYS A 385 -6.25 -24.36 -25.49
C CYS A 385 -7.10 -23.75 -26.61
N ALA A 386 -8.42 -23.91 -26.56
CA ALA A 386 -9.34 -23.30 -27.52
C ALA A 386 -9.23 -21.77 -27.53
N SER A 387 -9.14 -21.16 -26.34
CA SER A 387 -8.96 -19.72 -26.18
C SER A 387 -7.62 -19.23 -26.77
N LEU A 388 -6.55 -20.00 -26.60
CA LEU A 388 -5.24 -19.64 -27.13
C LEU A 388 -5.20 -19.74 -28.67
N HIS A 389 -5.72 -20.82 -29.25
CA HIS A 389 -5.85 -20.94 -30.70
C HIS A 389 -6.69 -19.80 -31.30
N ALA A 390 -7.83 -19.46 -30.69
CA ALA A 390 -8.67 -18.36 -31.14
C ALA A 390 -7.94 -17.01 -31.07
N LYS A 391 -7.12 -16.77 -30.03
CA LYS A 391 -6.29 -15.56 -29.92
C LYS A 391 -5.19 -15.49 -30.97
N LEU A 392 -4.64 -16.63 -31.37
CA LEU A 392 -3.61 -16.73 -32.40
C LEU A 392 -4.19 -16.70 -33.83
N GLY A 393 -5.52 -16.61 -33.98
CA GLY A 393 -6.21 -16.58 -35.27
C GLY A 393 -6.30 -17.95 -35.95
N ASP A 394 -6.28 -19.03 -35.18
CA ASP A 394 -6.54 -20.39 -35.65
C ASP A 394 -7.91 -20.85 -35.16
N GLU A 395 -8.97 -20.30 -35.78
CA GLU A 395 -10.35 -20.61 -35.41
C GLU A 395 -10.69 -22.08 -35.68
N HIS A 396 -10.08 -22.72 -36.68
CA HIS A 396 -10.29 -24.13 -36.99
C HIS A 396 -9.84 -25.05 -35.84
N ALA A 397 -8.63 -24.83 -35.31
CA ALA A 397 -8.17 -25.59 -34.14
C ALA A 397 -9.00 -25.24 -32.89
N ALA A 398 -9.34 -23.96 -32.69
CA ALA A 398 -10.17 -23.54 -31.57
C ALA A 398 -11.54 -24.25 -31.55
N VAL A 399 -12.20 -24.39 -32.71
CA VAL A 399 -13.44 -25.16 -32.85
C VAL A 399 -13.24 -26.60 -32.41
N LYS A 400 -12.18 -27.28 -32.85
CA LYS A 400 -11.91 -28.68 -32.51
C LYS A 400 -11.86 -28.90 -30.99
N TYR A 401 -11.12 -28.06 -30.26
CA TYR A 401 -11.02 -28.17 -28.81
C TYR A 401 -12.33 -27.81 -28.10
N MET A 402 -13.07 -26.82 -28.62
CA MET A 402 -14.38 -26.42 -28.08
C MET A 402 -15.45 -27.50 -28.30
N GLU A 403 -15.38 -28.27 -29.39
CA GLU A 403 -16.23 -29.45 -29.59
C GLU A 403 -15.94 -30.56 -28.60
N GLU A 404 -14.66 -30.81 -28.29
CA GLU A 404 -14.29 -31.77 -27.24
C GLU A 404 -14.76 -31.30 -25.86
N LEU A 405 -14.60 -30.01 -25.55
CA LEU A 405 -15.12 -29.43 -24.31
C LEU A 405 -16.65 -29.60 -24.21
N ARG A 406 -17.37 -29.35 -25.30
CA ARG A 406 -18.83 -29.55 -25.35
C ARG A 406 -19.26 -30.99 -25.10
N LYS A 407 -18.46 -31.99 -25.49
CA LYS A 407 -18.77 -33.39 -25.17
C LYS A 407 -18.67 -33.67 -23.67
N LEU A 408 -17.79 -32.97 -22.97
CA LEU A 408 -17.62 -33.11 -21.51
C LEU A 408 -18.64 -32.29 -20.73
N GLU A 409 -18.99 -31.11 -21.24
CA GLU A 409 -19.93 -30.17 -20.63
C GLU A 409 -21.10 -29.87 -21.59
N PRO A 410 -21.94 -30.88 -21.91
CA PRO A 410 -22.99 -30.74 -22.93
C PRO A 410 -24.06 -29.71 -22.54
N ASP A 411 -24.26 -29.51 -21.25
CA ASP A 411 -25.28 -28.64 -20.67
C ASP A 411 -24.75 -27.24 -20.31
N ASP A 412 -23.47 -26.92 -20.54
CA ASP A 412 -22.94 -25.57 -20.26
C ASP A 412 -23.32 -24.60 -21.40
N PRO A 413 -24.23 -23.63 -21.15
CA PRO A 413 -24.65 -22.68 -22.17
C PRO A 413 -23.52 -21.75 -22.62
N LYS A 414 -22.48 -21.54 -21.81
CA LYS A 414 -21.32 -20.71 -22.16
C LYS A 414 -20.43 -21.39 -23.18
N VAL A 415 -20.19 -22.69 -23.02
CA VAL A 415 -19.44 -23.52 -23.98
C VAL A 415 -20.18 -23.54 -25.32
N LEU A 416 -21.50 -23.76 -25.28
CA LEU A 416 -22.34 -23.75 -26.46
C LEU A 416 -22.31 -22.39 -27.19
N ALA A 417 -22.48 -21.28 -26.48
CA ALA A 417 -22.42 -19.94 -27.07
C ALA A 417 -21.05 -19.62 -27.69
N ARG A 418 -19.95 -20.02 -27.03
CA ARG A 418 -18.58 -19.84 -27.55
C ARG A 418 -18.32 -20.69 -28.78
N LEU A 419 -18.83 -21.94 -28.81
CA LEU A 419 -18.76 -22.81 -29.97
C LEU A 419 -19.52 -22.23 -31.17
N ILE A 420 -20.74 -21.71 -30.96
CA ILE A 420 -21.52 -21.06 -32.01
C ILE A 420 -20.76 -19.85 -32.57
N LYS A 421 -20.15 -19.03 -31.70
CA LYS A 421 -19.33 -17.90 -32.13
C LYS A 421 -18.15 -18.34 -33.01
N LEU A 422 -17.40 -19.36 -32.59
CA LEU A 422 -16.29 -19.90 -33.38
C LEU A 422 -16.78 -20.48 -34.72
N TYR A 423 -17.88 -21.23 -34.68
CA TYR A 423 -18.50 -21.76 -35.90
C TYR A 423 -19.00 -20.66 -36.83
N SER A 424 -19.52 -19.53 -36.34
CA SER A 424 -19.96 -18.44 -37.20
C SER A 424 -18.84 -17.86 -38.09
N GLN A 425 -17.58 -18.04 -37.68
CA GLN A 425 -16.40 -17.60 -38.41
C GLN A 425 -15.87 -18.66 -39.38
N VAL A 426 -16.09 -19.95 -39.08
CA VAL A 426 -15.51 -21.08 -39.81
C VAL A 426 -16.52 -21.84 -40.67
N ASP A 427 -17.70 -22.12 -40.11
CA ASP A 427 -18.80 -22.86 -40.73
C ASP A 427 -20.17 -22.34 -40.23
N PRO A 428 -20.74 -21.31 -40.89
CA PRO A 428 -22.00 -20.71 -40.49
C PRO A 428 -23.18 -21.68 -40.47
N LYS A 429 -23.15 -22.74 -41.31
CA LYS A 429 -24.23 -23.74 -41.35
C LYS A 429 -24.21 -24.62 -40.10
N LYS A 430 -23.02 -25.00 -39.63
CA LYS A 430 -22.88 -25.68 -38.34
C LYS A 430 -23.23 -24.76 -37.17
N ALA A 431 -22.88 -23.47 -37.24
CA ALA A 431 -23.29 -22.51 -36.22
C ALA A 431 -24.81 -22.48 -36.07
N GLU A 432 -25.54 -22.42 -37.19
CA GLU A 432 -27.00 -22.46 -37.21
C GLU A 432 -27.54 -23.79 -36.65
N ALA A 433 -26.99 -24.93 -37.08
CA ALA A 433 -27.43 -26.24 -36.59
C ALA A 433 -27.23 -26.38 -35.08
N VAL A 434 -26.06 -26.01 -34.57
CA VAL A 434 -25.70 -26.06 -33.15
C VAL A 434 -26.49 -25.07 -32.30
N SER A 435 -26.90 -23.93 -32.87
CA SER A 435 -27.73 -22.94 -32.16
C SER A 435 -29.09 -23.48 -31.71
N ARG A 436 -29.58 -24.55 -32.35
CA ARG A 436 -30.86 -25.19 -31.99
C ARG A 436 -30.81 -25.92 -30.65
N ASP A 437 -29.60 -26.26 -30.20
CA ASP A 437 -29.39 -26.93 -28.92
C ASP A 437 -29.33 -25.94 -27.74
N LEU A 438 -29.44 -24.62 -28.00
CA LEU A 438 -29.54 -23.63 -26.94
C LEU A 438 -30.82 -23.91 -26.13
N PRO A 439 -30.75 -23.86 -24.78
CA PRO A 439 -31.91 -24.12 -23.95
C PRO A 439 -33.08 -23.24 -24.37
N PRO A 440 -34.30 -23.79 -24.50
CA PRO A 440 -35.47 -23.00 -24.82
C PRO A 440 -35.61 -21.90 -23.77
N LEU A 441 -35.78 -20.66 -24.21
CA LEU A 441 -36.14 -19.55 -23.34
C LEU A 441 -37.36 -20.00 -22.52
N ALA A 442 -37.20 -20.14 -21.20
CA ALA A 442 -38.22 -20.70 -20.33
C ALA A 442 -39.55 -19.98 -20.54
N LYS A 443 -40.63 -20.76 -20.65
CA LYS A 443 -42.02 -20.34 -20.94
C LYS A 443 -42.70 -19.50 -19.83
N GLU A 444 -41.94 -18.75 -19.04
CA GLU A 444 -42.43 -17.61 -18.25
C GLU A 444 -42.13 -16.25 -18.94
N GLN A 445 -41.68 -16.29 -20.20
CA GLN A 445 -41.34 -15.12 -21.00
C GLN A 445 -42.36 -14.81 -22.10
N SER A 446 -43.67 -14.91 -21.81
CA SER A 446 -44.70 -14.31 -22.67
C SER A 446 -44.69 -12.79 -22.50
N GLY A 447 -43.73 -12.14 -23.16
CA GLY A 447 -43.55 -10.69 -23.11
C GLY A 447 -42.21 -10.20 -23.65
N PHE A 448 -41.35 -11.06 -24.17
CA PHE A 448 -40.08 -10.61 -24.74
C PHE A 448 -40.27 -10.20 -26.20
N ASN A 449 -40.45 -8.89 -26.41
CA ASN A 449 -40.33 -8.28 -27.71
C ASN A 449 -38.85 -8.29 -28.11
N VAL A 450 -38.51 -9.00 -29.19
CA VAL A 450 -37.14 -9.11 -29.70
C VAL A 450 -36.57 -7.73 -30.06
N ASP A 451 -37.40 -6.79 -30.53
CA ASP A 451 -37.00 -5.40 -30.76
C ASP A 451 -36.69 -4.65 -29.45
N GLU A 452 -37.32 -5.04 -28.34
CA GLU A 452 -37.07 -4.50 -26.99
C GLU A 452 -35.84 -5.16 -26.34
N LEU A 453 -35.51 -6.39 -26.75
CA LEU A 453 -34.31 -7.12 -26.32
C LEU A 453 -33.05 -6.69 -27.09
N GLU A 454 -33.17 -6.46 -28.40
CA GLU A 454 -32.11 -5.92 -29.24
C GLU A 454 -31.86 -4.42 -28.95
N SER A 455 -32.87 -3.70 -28.47
CA SER A 455 -32.72 -2.32 -27.98
C SER A 455 -32.42 -2.22 -26.48
N SER A 456 -32.39 -3.32 -25.71
CA SER A 456 -32.07 -3.26 -24.28
C SER A 456 -30.57 -3.21 -24.03
N GLU A 457 -30.14 -2.00 -23.68
CA GLU A 457 -28.82 -1.54 -23.21
C GLU A 457 -28.36 -2.23 -21.90
N TRP A 458 -28.30 -3.56 -21.83
CA TRP A 458 -27.72 -4.25 -20.66
C TRP A 458 -26.17 -4.25 -20.67
N ILE A 459 -25.56 -3.70 -21.72
CA ILE A 459 -24.13 -3.40 -21.82
C ILE A 459 -23.97 -1.89 -21.69
N LEU A 460 -23.16 -1.44 -20.73
CA LEU A 460 -22.82 -0.02 -20.54
C LEU A 460 -22.06 0.62 -21.74
N PHE A 461 -21.94 -0.07 -22.89
CA PHE A 461 -21.35 0.36 -24.16
C PHE A 461 -21.74 -0.56 -25.36
N GLY A 462 -23.02 -0.71 -25.71
CA GLY A 462 -23.42 -1.16 -27.05
C GLY A 462 -24.45 -0.15 -27.58
N GLU A 463 -24.24 0.62 -28.65
CA GLU A 463 -23.97 0.18 -30.02
C GLU A 463 -23.24 1.26 -30.87
N ARG A 464 -22.66 2.31 -30.27
CA ARG A 464 -21.99 3.41 -31.02
C ARG A 464 -20.50 3.20 -31.33
N TYR A 465 -20.04 1.95 -31.50
CA TYR A 465 -18.70 1.67 -32.06
C TYR A 465 -18.68 0.75 -33.27
N ARG A 466 -19.85 0.40 -33.84
CA ARG A 466 -19.87 -0.45 -35.03
C ARG A 466 -21.09 -0.20 -35.92
N GLN A 467 -21.25 1.02 -36.45
CA GLN A 467 -21.85 1.24 -37.78
C GLN A 467 -21.70 2.70 -38.24
N LYS A 468 -20.54 3.01 -38.84
CA LYS A 468 -20.42 4.04 -39.89
C LYS A 468 -19.32 3.65 -40.89
N LYS A 469 -19.32 2.39 -41.29
CA LYS A 469 -18.64 1.88 -42.49
C LYS A 469 -19.51 0.73 -43.01
N GLY A 470 -20.35 1.03 -44.00
CA GLY A 470 -21.21 0.02 -44.61
C GLY A 470 -22.51 0.53 -45.21
N ALA A 471 -22.52 1.71 -45.85
CA ALA A 471 -23.56 2.05 -46.84
C ALA A 471 -23.18 3.33 -47.60
N LYS A 472 -22.31 3.18 -48.62
CA LYS A 472 -22.54 3.74 -49.96
C LYS A 472 -21.40 3.36 -50.90
N GLN A 473 -21.82 2.78 -52.02
CA GLN A 473 -21.14 2.60 -53.30
C GLN A 473 -20.30 1.33 -53.51
N THR A 474 -20.96 0.35 -54.11
CA THR A 474 -20.54 -0.26 -55.38
C THR A 474 -21.82 -0.49 -56.22
N PRO A 475 -21.78 -0.55 -57.58
CA PRO A 475 -20.64 -1.02 -58.37
C PRO A 475 -20.32 -0.21 -59.64
N LYS A 476 -19.07 -0.32 -60.09
CA LYS A 476 -18.78 -0.72 -61.47
C LYS A 476 -17.40 -1.38 -61.57
N ALA A 477 -17.42 -2.53 -62.21
CA ALA A 477 -16.29 -3.38 -62.56
C ALA A 477 -15.46 -2.79 -63.71
N GLY A 478 -14.20 -3.19 -63.78
CA GLY A 478 -13.43 -3.15 -65.04
C GLY A 478 -11.93 -2.92 -64.87
N VAL A 479 -11.18 -4.02 -65.10
CA VAL A 479 -9.79 -4.11 -65.59
C VAL A 479 -8.67 -4.30 -64.55
N ALA A 480 -8.32 -5.60 -64.39
CA ALA A 480 -6.99 -6.26 -64.50
C ALA A 480 -5.77 -5.56 -63.87
N GLU A 481 -5.22 -6.14 -62.80
CA GLU A 481 -4.09 -7.10 -62.80
C GLU A 481 -2.74 -6.43 -63.05
N ASP A 482 -1.93 -6.35 -62.00
CA ASP A 482 -0.56 -6.86 -62.07
C ASP A 482 -0.08 -7.30 -60.69
N GLU A 483 0.41 -8.53 -60.66
CA GLU A 483 0.99 -9.23 -59.53
C GLU A 483 2.35 -8.61 -59.16
N GLN A 484 2.60 -8.40 -57.87
CA GLN A 484 3.90 -8.83 -57.32
C GLN A 484 3.83 -9.17 -55.83
N ILE A 485 4.26 -10.38 -55.61
CA ILE A 485 4.25 -11.21 -54.41
C ILE A 485 5.59 -11.01 -53.67
N ILE A 486 5.51 -10.98 -52.33
CA ILE A 486 6.49 -11.48 -51.34
C ILE A 486 7.62 -10.59 -50.76
N ARG A 487 7.62 -10.62 -49.41
CA ARG A 487 8.70 -10.46 -48.41
C ARG A 487 9.14 -9.05 -48.01
N GLY A 488 8.64 -8.68 -46.83
CA GLY A 488 9.27 -7.73 -45.93
C GLY A 488 10.74 -8.09 -45.65
N LYS A 489 11.61 -7.10 -45.80
CA LYS A 489 12.99 -7.15 -45.33
C LYS A 489 13.06 -6.72 -43.87
N LEU A 490 13.73 -7.57 -43.11
CA LEU A 490 14.16 -7.40 -41.74
C LEU A 490 14.88 -6.06 -41.49
N ARG A 491 14.68 -5.58 -40.27
CA ARG A 491 15.52 -4.66 -39.48
C ARG A 491 16.95 -4.45 -39.99
N SER A 492 17.32 -3.21 -40.28
CA SER A 492 18.74 -2.77 -40.17
C SER A 492 19.00 -2.28 -38.73
N ARG A 493 19.89 -2.99 -38.03
CA ARG A 493 20.41 -2.63 -36.70
C ARG A 493 21.13 -1.28 -36.77
N LYS A 494 20.68 -0.28 -35.99
CA LYS A 494 21.53 0.86 -35.63
C LYS A 494 22.65 0.35 -34.71
N ARG A 495 23.90 0.41 -35.18
CA ARG A 495 25.11 0.14 -34.38
C ARG A 495 25.15 1.08 -33.16
N LYS A 496 25.20 0.51 -31.95
CA LYS A 496 25.51 1.26 -30.72
C LYS A 496 26.92 1.86 -30.84
N ARG A 497 27.09 3.15 -30.56
CA ARG A 497 28.41 3.78 -30.41
C ARG A 497 29.10 3.20 -29.18
N LYS A 498 30.39 2.86 -29.29
CA LYS A 498 31.25 2.50 -28.16
C LYS A 498 31.48 3.72 -27.26
N THR A 499 31.37 3.52 -25.95
CA THR A 499 31.73 4.49 -24.92
C THR A 499 33.21 4.87 -25.09
N ARG A 500 33.50 6.16 -25.28
CA ARG A 500 34.89 6.66 -25.29
C ARG A 500 35.34 6.84 -23.84
N LEU A 501 36.41 6.14 -23.46
CA LEU A 501 37.13 6.40 -22.21
C LEU A 501 37.94 7.71 -22.36
N PRO A 502 38.21 8.43 -21.24
CA PRO A 502 39.04 9.63 -21.25
C PRO A 502 40.43 9.35 -21.83
N LYS A 503 41.08 10.35 -22.43
CA LYS A 503 42.35 10.21 -23.17
C LYS A 503 43.52 9.62 -22.36
N ASN A 504 43.42 9.53 -21.03
CA ASN A 504 44.47 9.04 -20.13
C ASN A 504 44.00 7.85 -19.27
N TYR A 505 43.10 7.01 -19.76
CA TYR A 505 42.72 5.79 -19.06
C TYR A 505 43.80 4.72 -19.24
N ASP A 506 44.61 4.53 -18.20
CA ASP A 506 45.56 3.42 -18.09
C ASP A 506 44.95 2.32 -17.19
N PRO A 507 44.64 1.13 -17.74
CA PRO A 507 44.02 0.04 -16.98
C PRO A 507 44.94 -0.59 -15.93
N ASN A 508 46.23 -0.26 -15.89
CA ASN A 508 47.18 -0.80 -14.92
C ASN A 508 47.40 0.09 -13.68
N VAL A 509 46.71 1.23 -13.60
CA VAL A 509 46.78 2.12 -12.42
C VAL A 509 45.58 1.82 -11.52
N GLN A 510 45.84 1.42 -10.28
CA GLN A 510 44.77 1.22 -9.30
C GLN A 510 44.00 2.53 -9.09
N PRO A 511 42.65 2.52 -9.14
CA PRO A 511 41.85 3.70 -8.90
C PRO A 511 42.11 4.27 -7.51
N ASP A 512 42.13 5.60 -7.40
CA ASP A 512 42.28 6.33 -6.13
C ASP A 512 41.38 5.74 -5.02
N PRO A 513 41.96 5.27 -3.90
CA PRO A 513 41.22 4.69 -2.78
C PRO A 513 40.24 5.65 -2.11
N GLU A 514 40.30 6.95 -2.36
CA GLU A 514 39.33 7.91 -1.78
C GLU A 514 38.20 8.27 -2.74
N ARG A 515 38.15 7.65 -3.94
CA ARG A 515 37.16 7.97 -4.98
C ARG A 515 35.73 7.59 -4.61
N TRP A 516 35.56 6.60 -3.74
CA TRP A 516 34.28 6.11 -3.23
C TRP A 516 33.84 6.82 -1.94
N LEU A 517 34.69 7.68 -1.36
CA LEU A 517 34.31 8.51 -0.23
C LEU A 517 33.47 9.72 -0.67
N PRO A 518 32.46 10.12 0.13
CA PRO A 518 31.77 11.40 0.01
C PRO A 518 32.76 12.56 -0.11
N LYS A 519 32.47 13.56 -0.95
CA LYS A 519 33.43 14.62 -1.30
C LYS A 519 33.99 15.36 -0.07
N ALA A 520 33.25 15.45 1.03
CA ALA A 520 33.67 16.09 2.29
C ALA A 520 34.71 15.29 3.10
N GLU A 521 34.86 14.00 2.81
CA GLU A 521 35.71 13.03 3.52
C GLU A 521 37.01 12.72 2.76
N ARG A 522 37.17 13.28 1.56
CA ARG A 522 38.40 13.16 0.77
C ARG A 522 39.49 14.04 1.36
N SER A 523 40.71 13.52 1.40
CA SER A 523 41.92 14.22 1.85
C SER A 523 42.17 15.54 1.11
N SER A 524 41.69 15.66 -0.13
CA SER A 524 41.81 16.87 -0.97
C SER A 524 40.82 17.99 -0.63
N THR A 525 39.84 17.77 0.26
CA THR A 525 38.77 18.73 0.53
C THR A 525 39.13 19.67 1.69
N LYS A 526 39.47 20.93 1.37
CA LYS A 526 39.71 21.98 2.37
C LYS A 526 38.41 22.34 3.11
N LYS A 527 38.33 21.98 4.40
CA LYS A 527 37.23 22.37 5.31
C LYS A 527 37.28 23.87 5.63
N ARG A 528 36.14 24.55 5.53
CA ARG A 528 35.95 25.96 5.89
C ARG A 528 35.96 26.07 7.43
N LYS A 529 36.91 26.82 7.99
CA LYS A 529 37.03 27.06 9.45
C LYS A 529 35.88 27.94 9.90
N ASP A 530 34.89 27.35 10.58
CA ASP A 530 33.96 28.10 11.42
C ASP A 530 34.28 27.84 12.89
N LYS A 531 34.59 28.92 13.62
CA LYS A 531 34.91 28.93 15.05
C LYS A 531 33.62 29.23 15.82
N ARG A 532 32.88 28.18 16.21
CA ARG A 532 31.95 28.16 17.36
C ARG A 532 31.47 26.71 17.52
N HIS A 533 31.48 26.21 18.76
CA HIS A 533 31.36 24.80 19.17
C HIS A 533 32.67 24.00 19.15
N LYS A 534 33.51 24.29 20.13
CA LYS A 534 34.57 23.40 20.59
C LYS A 534 34.30 23.09 22.06
N ASP A 535 33.34 22.21 22.32
CA ASP A 535 33.20 21.40 23.54
C ASP A 535 31.92 20.55 23.45
N ARG A 536 32.00 19.48 22.67
CA ARG A 536 31.16 18.29 22.73
C ARG A 536 31.66 17.32 21.67
N ASP A 537 32.68 16.55 22.04
CA ASP A 537 32.97 15.20 21.52
C ASP A 537 34.36 14.76 21.99
N ILE A 538 34.40 14.05 23.12
CA ILE A 538 35.44 13.06 23.39
C ILE A 538 34.69 11.80 23.85
N GLY A 539 34.73 10.74 23.04
CA GLY A 539 34.41 9.38 23.46
C GLY A 539 33.06 8.84 23.01
N ARG A 540 32.92 8.48 21.73
CA ARG A 540 31.99 7.43 21.29
C ARG A 540 32.73 6.40 20.44
N GLY A 541 33.00 5.26 21.08
CA GLY A 541 33.37 4.01 20.44
C GLY A 541 32.24 3.00 20.65
N THR A 542 31.82 2.40 19.53
CA THR A 542 31.15 1.12 19.26
C THR A 542 30.45 0.31 20.38
N GLN A 543 29.16 0.03 20.09
CA GLN A 543 28.35 -1.19 20.33
C GLN A 543 27.75 -1.50 21.71
N GLY A 544 26.45 -1.86 21.67
CA GLY A 544 25.80 -2.81 22.59
C GLY A 544 24.73 -2.22 23.50
N ALA A 545 23.47 -2.54 23.23
CA ALA A 545 22.27 -2.24 24.02
C ALA A 545 22.37 -2.72 25.48
N VAL A 546 21.74 -1.98 26.42
CA VAL A 546 20.66 -2.43 27.33
C VAL A 546 19.98 -1.16 27.89
N SER A 547 18.67 -1.00 27.67
CA SER A 547 17.80 -0.08 28.40
C SER A 547 17.46 -0.65 29.78
N GLY A 548 17.41 0.21 30.79
CA GLY A 548 17.10 -0.19 32.17
C GLY A 548 17.69 0.79 33.19
N ALA A 549 17.10 1.99 33.26
CA ALA A 549 17.43 2.96 34.31
C ALA A 549 16.33 2.94 35.37
N VAL A 550 16.71 2.40 36.53
CA VAL A 550 15.98 2.40 37.78
C VAL A 550 15.66 3.85 38.20
N VAL A 551 14.37 4.16 38.34
CA VAL A 551 13.87 5.36 39.02
C VAL A 551 13.98 5.15 40.53
N ALA A 552 14.66 6.06 41.21
CA ALA A 552 14.57 6.23 42.65
C ALA A 552 14.29 7.71 42.95
N GLU A 553 13.08 7.98 43.43
CA GLU A 553 12.65 9.26 44.00
C GLU A 553 13.45 9.60 45.28
N LEU A 554 13.71 10.89 45.53
CA LEU A 554 13.09 11.59 46.67
C LEU A 554 13.48 13.08 46.75
N ASP A 555 12.41 13.82 47.05
CA ASP A 555 12.13 15.23 47.29
C ASP A 555 13.06 15.99 48.29
N SER A 556 13.10 17.34 48.16
CA SER A 556 13.18 18.33 49.27
C SER A 556 13.28 19.81 48.80
N SER A 557 12.12 20.47 48.73
CA SER A 557 11.81 21.82 49.27
C SER A 557 12.49 23.15 48.82
N ASN A 558 11.61 24.10 48.44
CA ASN A 558 11.55 25.55 48.74
C ASN A 558 12.62 26.55 48.25
N LYS A 559 12.22 27.45 47.31
CA LYS A 559 11.91 28.88 47.62
C LYS A 559 11.44 29.72 46.40
N ALA A 560 10.28 30.36 46.61
CA ALA A 560 9.89 31.75 46.36
C ALA A 560 10.00 32.40 44.95
N THR A 561 8.79 32.71 44.46
CA THR A 561 8.30 33.77 43.57
C THR A 561 9.03 35.12 43.57
N VAL A 562 9.16 35.76 42.39
CA VAL A 562 8.88 37.20 42.17
C VAL A 562 8.41 37.44 40.72
N ASP A 563 7.20 38.01 40.58
CA ASP A 563 6.63 38.65 39.39
C ASP A 563 7.34 39.97 39.05
N VAL A 564 7.52 40.30 37.76
CA VAL A 564 7.44 41.70 37.27
C VAL A 564 6.89 41.75 35.84
N THR A 565 5.81 42.52 35.69
CA THR A 565 5.14 42.98 34.48
C THR A 565 5.88 44.16 33.81
N SER A 566 5.76 44.31 32.48
CA SER A 566 5.42 45.58 31.76
C SER A 566 5.86 45.61 30.28
N SER A 567 4.94 46.01 29.40
CA SER A 567 5.16 46.58 28.04
C SER A 567 5.42 48.11 28.15
N PRO A 568 5.60 48.95 27.08
CA PRO A 568 5.53 48.75 25.61
C PRO A 568 6.60 49.49 24.75
N LYS A 569 6.49 49.33 23.41
CA LYS A 569 7.00 50.08 22.23
C LYS A 569 7.50 51.55 22.41
N PRO A 570 8.40 52.07 21.52
CA PRO A 570 7.96 52.79 20.29
C PRO A 570 8.90 52.74 19.05
N SER A 571 8.31 53.05 17.88
CA SER A 571 9.00 53.46 16.63
C SER A 571 9.38 54.95 16.66
N PRO A 572 10.23 55.44 15.72
CA PRO A 572 9.71 56.35 14.69
C PRO A 572 10.34 56.23 13.28
N ALA A 573 9.63 56.80 12.28
CA ALA A 573 10.01 57.09 10.88
C ALA A 573 10.72 58.49 10.78
N PRO A 574 10.81 59.27 9.66
CA PRO A 574 10.39 59.09 8.24
C PRO A 574 11.32 59.73 7.15
N GLY A 575 10.87 59.72 5.88
CA GLY A 575 11.29 60.63 4.79
C GLY A 575 10.53 60.37 3.47
N SER A 576 9.43 61.10 3.19
CA SER A 576 9.23 62.16 2.16
C SER A 576 9.28 61.69 0.69
N ALA A 577 8.23 61.66 -0.15
CA ALA A 577 7.17 62.61 -0.56
C ALA A 577 7.47 63.29 -1.92
N GLU A 578 6.60 63.11 -2.92
CA GLU A 578 6.06 64.16 -3.82
C GLU A 578 4.95 63.61 -4.75
N GLY A 579 3.95 64.45 -5.03
CA GLY A 579 2.65 64.10 -5.63
C GLY A 579 2.41 64.59 -7.07
N PRO A 580 1.18 65.06 -7.45
CA PRO A 580 0.39 64.40 -8.49
C PRO A 580 -0.04 65.31 -9.67
N ARG A 581 -0.61 64.73 -10.75
CA ARG A 581 -1.36 65.51 -11.77
C ARG A 581 -2.52 64.74 -12.42
N GLN A 582 -3.70 65.36 -12.40
CA GLN A 582 -4.90 65.04 -13.19
C GLN A 582 -4.82 65.68 -14.59
N LEU A 583 -5.49 65.10 -15.60
CA LEU A 583 -6.47 65.76 -16.50
C LEU A 583 -6.98 64.81 -17.60
N ARG A 584 -8.17 65.12 -18.14
CA ARG A 584 -9.07 64.32 -19.01
C ARG A 584 -9.07 64.86 -20.49
N PRO A 585 -9.95 64.43 -21.43
CA PRO A 585 -9.67 63.89 -22.78
C PRO A 585 -9.93 64.87 -23.97
N PRO A 586 -9.74 64.44 -25.25
CA PRO A 586 -10.87 64.25 -26.21
C PRO A 586 -10.60 63.13 -27.26
N GLY A 587 -11.48 62.65 -28.16
CA GLY A 587 -12.77 63.09 -28.69
C GLY A 587 -13.41 62.03 -29.64
N ALA A 588 -14.56 62.38 -30.24
CA ALA A 588 -15.51 61.47 -30.92
C ALA A 588 -15.55 61.61 -32.47
N GLY A 589 -16.11 60.58 -33.14
CA GLY A 589 -16.60 60.57 -34.55
C GLY A 589 -16.08 59.34 -35.33
N GLN A 590 -16.83 58.57 -36.14
CA GLN A 590 -18.15 58.65 -36.76
C GLN A 590 -18.69 57.23 -37.10
N GLN A 591 -20.00 57.12 -37.32
CA GLN A 591 -20.74 55.91 -37.70
C GLN A 591 -20.60 55.51 -39.18
N ALA A 592 -20.66 54.21 -39.48
CA ALA A 592 -21.19 53.68 -40.75
C ALA A 592 -21.93 52.34 -40.53
N LYS A 593 -23.14 52.22 -41.09
CA LYS A 593 -24.12 51.11 -40.97
C LYS A 593 -23.90 49.99 -42.01
N LYS A 594 -24.49 48.81 -41.68
CA LYS A 594 -24.88 47.62 -42.51
C LYS A 594 -23.78 46.52 -42.64
N LYS A 595 -24.02 45.21 -42.46
CA LYS A 595 -25.19 44.32 -42.64
C LYS A 595 -25.17 43.19 -41.57
N LYS A 596 -26.34 42.83 -41.03
CA LYS A 596 -26.57 41.57 -40.29
C LYS A 596 -26.33 40.36 -41.22
N LYS A 597 -25.39 39.48 -40.87
CA LYS A 597 -25.44 38.05 -41.24
C LYS A 597 -25.77 37.27 -39.97
N LYS A 598 -26.81 36.44 -40.04
CA LYS A 598 -27.24 35.53 -38.98
C LYS A 598 -26.07 34.61 -38.59
N THR A 599 -25.49 34.82 -37.42
CA THR A 599 -24.75 33.77 -36.71
C THR A 599 -25.72 33.11 -35.74
N GLY A 600 -26.01 31.84 -35.99
CA GLY A 600 -26.80 31.00 -35.09
C GLY A 600 -26.22 31.01 -33.68
N ASN A 601 -27.11 30.85 -32.70
CA ASN A 601 -26.83 30.85 -31.26
C ASN A 601 -25.53 30.13 -30.91
N LYS A 602 -24.46 30.92 -30.70
CA LYS A 602 -23.26 30.47 -29.99
C LYS A 602 -23.57 30.47 -28.49
N TRP A 603 -23.67 29.26 -27.94
CA TRP A 603 -23.37 28.82 -26.57
C TRP A 603 -23.96 29.60 -25.39
N LEU A 604 -25.08 29.10 -24.84
CA LEU A 604 -25.59 29.52 -23.53
C LEU A 604 -24.77 28.89 -22.38
N VAL A 605 -24.22 27.68 -22.58
CA VAL A 605 -23.36 26.98 -21.62
C VAL A 605 -22.02 27.70 -21.44
N GLU A 606 -21.37 28.15 -22.52
CA GLU A 606 -20.10 28.91 -22.45
C GLU A 606 -20.28 30.26 -21.72
N ARG A 607 -21.47 30.87 -21.81
CA ARG A 607 -21.80 32.13 -21.12
C ARG A 607 -22.05 31.94 -19.62
N ARG A 608 -22.63 30.81 -19.20
CA ARG A 608 -22.72 30.43 -17.77
C ARG A 608 -21.38 29.96 -17.22
N LEU A 609 -20.57 29.27 -18.03
CA LEU A 609 -19.21 28.86 -17.70
C LEU A 609 -18.26 30.04 -17.47
N LEU A 610 -18.47 31.20 -18.10
CA LEU A 610 -17.65 32.40 -17.85
C LEU A 610 -18.13 33.23 -16.64
N ALA A 611 -19.42 33.16 -16.28
CA ALA A 611 -20.00 33.94 -15.20
C ALA A 611 -19.61 33.44 -13.79
N ALA A 612 -19.23 32.16 -13.65
CA ALA A 612 -18.84 31.56 -12.37
C ALA A 612 -17.39 31.83 -11.94
N PHE A 613 -16.56 32.49 -12.77
CA PHE A 613 -15.11 32.57 -12.56
C PHE A 613 -14.45 33.97 -12.63
N PRO A 614 -14.96 35.05 -12.00
CA PRO A 614 -14.18 36.30 -11.86
C PRO A 614 -13.02 36.21 -10.85
N SER A 615 -13.11 35.32 -9.84
CA SER A 615 -12.23 35.32 -8.67
C SER A 615 -10.98 34.43 -8.77
N LEU A 616 -10.92 33.48 -9.71
CA LEU A 616 -9.77 32.57 -9.84
C LEU A 616 -8.48 33.32 -10.26
N HIS A 617 -8.61 34.41 -11.02
CA HIS A 617 -7.47 35.20 -11.49
C HIS A 617 -6.70 35.92 -10.36
N LYS A 618 -7.33 36.17 -9.20
CA LYS A 618 -6.74 36.99 -8.12
C LYS A 618 -6.06 36.14 -7.03
N THR A 619 -6.46 34.89 -6.85
CA THR A 619 -5.93 33.97 -5.82
C THR A 619 -4.78 33.09 -6.35
N MET A 620 -4.64 32.95 -7.68
CA MET A 620 -3.67 32.05 -8.31
C MET A 620 -2.37 32.75 -8.78
N ALA A 621 -1.74 33.54 -7.91
CA ALA A 621 -0.43 34.16 -8.17
C ALA A 621 0.75 33.17 -8.09
N GLY A 622 0.54 31.90 -8.44
CA GLY A 622 1.60 30.92 -8.69
C GLY A 622 2.13 31.12 -10.11
N SER A 623 3.44 30.95 -10.30
CA SER A 623 4.14 31.18 -11.58
C SER A 623 3.35 30.64 -12.78
N GLN A 624 2.81 31.54 -13.62
CA GLN A 624 2.13 31.19 -14.88
C GLN A 624 3.06 30.42 -15.85
N ASP A 625 4.35 30.34 -15.55
CA ASP A 625 5.32 29.52 -16.26
C ASP A 625 5.37 28.05 -15.84
N ALA A 626 4.71 27.66 -14.74
CA ALA A 626 4.69 26.28 -14.27
C ALA A 626 3.99 25.35 -15.27
N LEU A 627 4.62 24.20 -15.53
CA LEU A 627 4.07 23.15 -16.37
C LEU A 627 3.29 22.15 -15.52
N VAL A 628 2.01 21.97 -15.84
CA VAL A 628 1.10 21.03 -15.15
C VAL A 628 0.82 19.83 -16.04
N LEU A 629 1.09 18.62 -15.54
CA LEU A 629 0.70 17.38 -16.21
C LEU A 629 -0.71 16.98 -15.78
N VAL A 630 -1.59 16.70 -16.73
CA VAL A 630 -2.91 16.10 -16.50
C VAL A 630 -2.96 14.73 -17.16
N THR A 631 -3.09 13.67 -16.36
CA THR A 631 -3.09 12.30 -16.90
C THR A 631 -4.44 11.94 -17.50
N GLY A 632 -4.48 11.27 -18.65
CA GLY A 632 -5.74 10.86 -19.28
C GLY A 632 -6.58 12.07 -19.70
N ALA A 633 -5.93 13.08 -20.30
CA ALA A 633 -6.47 14.41 -20.57
C ALA A 633 -7.80 14.38 -21.33
N SER A 634 -8.06 13.37 -22.16
CA SER A 634 -9.30 13.20 -22.92
C SER A 634 -10.47 12.61 -22.10
N GLY A 635 -10.29 12.42 -20.78
CA GLY A 635 -11.34 11.95 -19.87
C GLY A 635 -12.30 13.06 -19.45
N TYR A 636 -13.45 12.67 -18.89
CA TYR A 636 -14.52 13.60 -18.50
C TYR A 636 -14.03 14.69 -17.51
N LEU A 637 -13.54 14.28 -16.32
CA LEU A 637 -12.98 15.23 -15.34
C LEU A 637 -11.70 15.90 -15.86
N ALA A 638 -10.82 15.12 -16.49
CA ALA A 638 -9.52 15.59 -16.94
C ALA A 638 -9.63 16.75 -17.95
N THR A 639 -10.60 16.70 -18.87
CA THR A 639 -10.83 17.77 -19.85
C THR A 639 -11.24 19.08 -19.18
N HIS A 640 -12.02 19.02 -18.08
CA HIS A 640 -12.33 20.21 -17.26
C HIS A 640 -11.11 20.75 -16.52
N CYS A 641 -10.26 19.88 -15.97
CA CYS A 641 -8.98 20.29 -15.38
C CYS A 641 -8.10 21.02 -16.41
N VAL A 642 -7.94 20.45 -17.61
CA VAL A 642 -7.19 21.09 -18.71
C VAL A 642 -7.80 22.45 -19.06
N GLN A 643 -9.12 22.52 -19.28
CA GLN A 643 -9.79 23.76 -19.66
C GLN A 643 -9.60 24.87 -18.60
N GLN A 644 -9.72 24.53 -17.31
CA GLN A 644 -9.56 25.51 -16.23
C GLN A 644 -8.10 25.93 -16.04
N LEU A 645 -7.14 25.01 -16.17
CA LEU A 645 -5.70 25.35 -16.14
C LEU A 645 -5.32 26.29 -17.28
N LEU A 646 -5.79 26.02 -18.50
CA LEU A 646 -5.55 26.88 -19.67
C LEU A 646 -6.19 28.26 -19.48
N ASN A 647 -7.41 28.32 -18.92
CA ASN A 647 -8.07 29.59 -18.60
C ASN A 647 -7.32 30.38 -17.52
N ALA A 648 -6.75 29.70 -16.53
CA ALA A 648 -5.93 30.30 -15.47
C ALA A 648 -4.53 30.72 -15.94
N GLY A 649 -4.12 30.26 -17.13
CA GLY A 649 -2.94 30.72 -17.82
C GLY A 649 -1.74 29.76 -17.81
N TYR A 650 -1.90 28.56 -17.26
CA TYR A 650 -0.82 27.57 -17.12
C TYR A 650 -0.44 26.94 -18.46
N LYS A 651 0.81 26.45 -18.54
CA LYS A 651 1.24 25.49 -19.56
C LYS A 651 0.75 24.10 -19.13
N VAL A 652 0.10 23.37 -20.03
CA VAL A 652 -0.49 22.08 -19.71
C VAL A 652 0.11 21.01 -20.59
N ARG A 653 0.56 19.91 -19.98
CA ARG A 653 0.85 18.66 -20.69
C ARG A 653 -0.25 17.67 -20.40
N GLY A 654 -0.91 17.14 -21.42
CA GLY A 654 -1.96 16.14 -21.28
C GLY A 654 -1.47 14.77 -21.77
N THR A 655 -1.62 13.71 -20.98
CA THR A 655 -1.37 12.36 -21.49
C THR A 655 -2.62 11.78 -22.15
N VAL A 656 -2.43 11.08 -23.27
CA VAL A 656 -3.46 10.30 -23.97
C VAL A 656 -2.87 8.97 -24.40
N ARG A 657 -3.69 7.92 -24.59
CA ARG A 657 -3.18 6.61 -25.06
C ARG A 657 -2.60 6.69 -26.47
N SER A 658 -3.25 7.47 -27.34
CA SER A 658 -2.67 7.79 -28.63
C SER A 658 -3.02 9.20 -29.09
N VAL A 659 -2.01 9.95 -29.52
CA VAL A 659 -2.18 11.27 -30.14
C VAL A 659 -2.70 11.17 -31.58
N LYS A 660 -2.81 9.96 -32.14
CA LYS A 660 -3.39 9.72 -33.46
C LYS A 660 -4.91 9.57 -33.43
N ASN A 661 -5.51 9.45 -32.24
CA ASN A 661 -6.95 9.34 -32.10
C ASN A 661 -7.60 10.75 -32.11
N GLU A 662 -7.85 11.26 -33.32
CA GLU A 662 -8.41 12.60 -33.53
C GLU A 662 -9.75 12.81 -32.83
N GLU A 663 -10.61 11.79 -32.76
CA GLU A 663 -11.91 11.88 -32.07
C GLU A 663 -11.74 12.18 -30.57
N LYS A 664 -10.80 11.52 -29.91
CA LYS A 664 -10.54 11.71 -28.47
C LYS A 664 -9.82 13.02 -28.14
N ILE A 665 -9.02 13.55 -29.06
CA ILE A 665 -8.21 14.76 -28.82
C ILE A 665 -8.82 16.03 -29.41
N ALA A 666 -9.77 15.94 -30.34
CA ALA A 666 -10.44 17.10 -30.93
C ALA A 666 -11.07 18.02 -29.89
N PRO A 667 -11.75 17.52 -28.83
CA PRO A 667 -12.29 18.40 -27.80
C PRO A 667 -11.22 19.18 -27.04
N LEU A 668 -10.05 18.57 -26.81
CA LEU A 668 -8.90 19.22 -26.15
C LEU A 668 -8.28 20.32 -27.03
N LYS A 669 -8.14 20.07 -28.33
CA LYS A 669 -7.63 21.05 -29.30
C LYS A 669 -8.57 22.25 -29.46
N ALA A 670 -9.88 22.04 -29.26
CA ALA A 670 -10.90 23.07 -29.38
C ALA A 670 -11.03 23.99 -28.14
N LEU A 671 -10.36 23.65 -27.03
CA LEU A 671 -10.41 24.46 -25.80
C LEU A 671 -9.75 25.83 -26.04
N LYS A 672 -10.30 26.87 -25.39
CA LYS A 672 -9.65 28.19 -25.37
C LYS A 672 -8.30 28.08 -24.67
N GLY A 673 -7.24 28.59 -25.30
CA GLY A 673 -5.88 28.55 -24.77
C GLY A 673 -5.09 27.29 -25.15
N SER A 674 -5.60 26.45 -26.06
CA SER A 674 -5.00 25.17 -26.45
C SER A 674 -3.60 25.31 -27.08
N GLU A 675 -3.17 26.51 -27.48
CA GLU A 675 -1.78 26.78 -27.88
C GLU A 675 -0.75 26.51 -26.76
N ARG A 676 -1.20 26.48 -25.49
CA ARG A 676 -0.40 26.10 -24.31
C ARG A 676 -0.57 24.63 -23.89
N LEU A 677 -1.33 23.84 -24.66
CA LEU A 677 -1.54 22.43 -24.42
C LEU A 677 -0.60 21.58 -25.28
N GLN A 678 0.22 20.77 -24.62
CA GLN A 678 1.03 19.73 -25.26
C GLN A 678 0.42 18.35 -24.96
N LEU A 679 0.06 17.60 -26.00
CA LEU A 679 -0.37 16.20 -25.84
C LEU A 679 0.81 15.24 -26.01
N VAL A 680 0.92 14.27 -25.12
CA VAL A 680 1.95 13.21 -25.15
C VAL A 680 1.31 11.83 -24.99
N GLU A 681 1.93 10.82 -25.58
CA GLU A 681 1.47 9.42 -25.43
C GLU A 681 2.00 8.82 -24.13
N ALA A 682 1.10 8.29 -23.30
CA ALA A 682 1.42 7.44 -22.14
C ALA A 682 0.19 6.59 -21.80
N ASP A 683 0.41 5.34 -21.40
CA ASP A 683 -0.65 4.41 -20.97
C ASP A 683 -0.39 3.95 -19.54
N LEU A 684 -1.45 3.85 -18.73
CA LEU A 684 -1.35 3.41 -17.33
C LEU A 684 -0.95 1.94 -17.23
N THR A 685 -1.22 1.14 -18.27
CA THR A 685 -0.85 -0.27 -18.33
C THR A 685 0.60 -0.50 -18.77
N SER A 686 1.37 0.56 -19.00
CA SER A 686 2.78 0.50 -19.39
C SER A 686 3.62 1.44 -18.53
N GLU A 687 4.90 1.09 -18.31
CA GLU A 687 5.89 1.99 -17.73
C GLU A 687 6.46 2.98 -18.76
N ASP A 688 6.26 2.72 -20.05
CA ASP A 688 6.80 3.54 -21.13
C ASP A 688 6.12 4.91 -21.24
N GLY A 689 6.91 5.93 -21.55
CA GLY A 689 6.43 7.30 -21.82
C GLY A 689 6.29 8.19 -20.59
N TRP A 690 6.21 7.64 -19.37
CA TRP A 690 6.02 8.43 -18.15
C TRP A 690 7.20 9.35 -17.82
N ASP A 691 8.45 8.88 -17.96
CA ASP A 691 9.63 9.72 -17.74
C ASP A 691 9.64 10.95 -18.68
N SER A 692 9.25 10.76 -19.95
CA SER A 692 9.12 11.87 -20.90
C SER A 692 7.92 12.77 -20.60
N ALA A 693 6.82 12.21 -20.10
CA ALA A 693 5.63 12.97 -19.74
C ALA A 693 5.89 13.88 -18.53
N LEU A 694 6.65 13.42 -17.54
CA LEU A 694 6.95 14.18 -16.31
C LEU A 694 8.18 15.08 -16.41
N LYS A 695 8.92 15.06 -17.52
CA LYS A 695 10.07 15.95 -17.72
C LYS A 695 9.67 17.43 -17.60
N ASP A 696 10.38 18.19 -16.77
CA ASP A 696 10.17 19.63 -16.51
C ASP A 696 8.77 19.98 -15.93
N VAL A 697 8.02 18.98 -15.45
CA VAL A 697 6.70 19.18 -14.84
C VAL A 697 6.86 19.67 -13.41
N THR A 698 6.06 20.66 -13.02
CA THR A 698 6.02 21.18 -11.63
C THR A 698 4.93 20.50 -10.81
N PHE A 699 3.76 20.27 -11.42
CA PHE A 699 2.60 19.70 -10.75
C PHE A 699 1.95 18.61 -11.58
N VAL A 700 1.43 17.58 -10.93
CA VAL A 700 0.71 16.48 -11.59
C VAL A 700 -0.71 16.43 -11.06
N LEU A 701 -1.71 16.48 -11.96
CA LEU A 701 -3.09 16.11 -11.66
C LEU A 701 -3.34 14.70 -12.20
N HIS A 702 -3.29 13.71 -11.31
CA HIS A 702 -3.48 12.31 -11.67
C HIS A 702 -4.96 11.92 -11.61
N THR A 703 -5.67 12.18 -12.70
CA THR A 703 -7.10 11.87 -12.89
C THR A 703 -7.36 10.55 -13.63
N ALA A 704 -6.34 9.97 -14.26
CA ALA A 704 -6.50 8.79 -15.10
C ALA A 704 -6.66 7.53 -14.24
N SER A 705 -7.60 6.68 -14.63
CA SER A 705 -7.82 5.37 -14.03
C SER A 705 -8.32 4.45 -15.14
N PRO A 706 -7.88 3.18 -15.22
CA PRO A 706 -8.62 2.21 -15.99
C PRO A 706 -10.02 2.13 -15.36
N LEU A 707 -11.05 2.37 -16.16
CA LEU A 707 -12.42 2.11 -15.75
C LEU A 707 -12.70 0.65 -16.11
N PRO A 708 -12.96 -0.24 -15.13
CA PRO A 708 -13.56 -1.52 -15.45
C PRO A 708 -14.86 -1.25 -16.20
N GLY A 709 -15.11 -1.98 -17.30
CA GLY A 709 -16.50 -2.18 -17.70
C GLY A 709 -17.22 -2.79 -16.50
N LEU A 710 -18.49 -2.45 -16.25
CA LEU A 710 -19.26 -2.98 -15.11
C LEU A 710 -19.47 -4.50 -15.14
N THR A 711 -18.89 -5.20 -16.12
CA THR A 711 -18.80 -6.66 -16.26
C THR A 711 -17.41 -7.24 -15.97
N ALA A 712 -16.39 -6.42 -15.70
CA ALA A 712 -15.04 -6.88 -15.39
C ALA A 712 -14.94 -7.29 -13.91
N THR A 713 -15.12 -8.58 -13.65
CA THR A 713 -14.85 -9.24 -12.36
C THR A 713 -13.39 -9.69 -12.24
N ASP A 714 -12.47 -9.10 -13.00
CA ASP A 714 -11.08 -9.56 -13.04
C ASP A 714 -10.16 -8.76 -12.10
N ASP A 715 -9.28 -9.50 -11.41
CA ASP A 715 -8.16 -8.93 -10.66
C ASP A 715 -7.24 -8.08 -11.55
N SER A 716 -7.28 -8.30 -12.87
CA SER A 716 -6.48 -7.58 -13.85
C SER A 716 -6.78 -6.08 -13.86
N THR A 717 -8.04 -5.68 -13.65
CA THR A 717 -8.42 -4.27 -13.65
C THR A 717 -8.03 -3.56 -12.35
N ILE A 718 -8.14 -4.25 -11.21
CA ILE A 718 -7.63 -3.79 -9.91
C ILE A 718 -6.11 -3.58 -10.03
N THR A 719 -5.43 -4.59 -10.57
CA THR A 719 -3.98 -4.58 -10.80
C THR A 719 -3.56 -3.43 -11.71
N ALA A 720 -4.27 -3.19 -12.81
CA ALA A 720 -4.01 -2.08 -13.72
C ALA A 720 -4.22 -0.71 -13.05
N ALA A 721 -5.18 -0.56 -12.14
CA ALA A 721 -5.41 0.69 -11.42
C ALA A 721 -4.28 0.98 -10.41
N VAL A 722 -3.86 -0.04 -9.66
CA VAL A 722 -2.75 0.06 -8.71
C VAL A 722 -1.44 0.34 -9.44
N PHE A 723 -1.08 -0.47 -10.43
CA PHE A 723 0.15 -0.27 -11.20
C PHE A 723 0.15 1.03 -11.98
N GLY A 724 -0.98 1.41 -12.59
CA GLY A 724 -1.11 2.69 -13.28
C GLY A 724 -0.80 3.87 -12.37
N THR A 725 -1.33 3.85 -11.14
CA THR A 725 -1.05 4.87 -10.13
C THR A 725 0.43 4.89 -9.75
N LEU A 726 1.01 3.72 -9.45
CA LEU A 726 2.42 3.60 -9.09
C LEU A 726 3.37 4.01 -10.23
N ASN A 727 3.04 3.75 -11.49
CA ASN A 727 3.86 4.16 -12.63
C ASN A 727 4.02 5.69 -12.70
N VAL A 728 2.93 6.42 -12.46
CA VAL A 728 2.96 7.89 -12.40
C VAL A 728 3.78 8.37 -11.21
N LEU A 729 3.60 7.78 -10.02
CA LEU A 729 4.30 8.20 -8.81
C LEU A 729 5.81 7.86 -8.85
N LYS A 730 6.18 6.70 -9.39
CA LYS A 730 7.58 6.32 -9.64
C LYS A 730 8.26 7.30 -10.61
N ALA A 731 7.57 7.69 -11.69
CA ALA A 731 8.10 8.69 -12.60
C ALA A 731 8.20 10.08 -11.93
N ALA A 732 7.27 10.43 -11.04
CA ALA A 732 7.31 11.67 -10.27
C ALA A 732 8.51 11.69 -9.30
N ALA A 733 8.81 10.57 -8.64
CA ALA A 733 9.98 10.41 -7.78
C ALA A 733 11.32 10.48 -8.55
N LYS A 734 11.32 10.29 -9.87
CA LYS A 734 12.50 10.48 -10.73
C LYS A 734 12.63 11.91 -11.27
N ALA A 735 11.56 12.72 -11.18
CA ALA A 735 11.49 14.05 -11.77
C ALA A 735 11.68 15.13 -10.69
N PRO A 736 12.89 15.69 -10.52
CA PRO A 736 13.21 16.61 -9.41
C PRO A 736 12.44 17.93 -9.46
N THR A 737 11.79 18.25 -10.58
CA THR A 737 10.97 19.45 -10.73
C THR A 737 9.57 19.29 -10.15
N VAL A 738 9.09 18.05 -9.95
CA VAL A 738 7.73 17.78 -9.48
C VAL A 738 7.64 18.11 -8.00
N LYS A 739 6.83 19.11 -7.66
CA LYS A 739 6.63 19.54 -6.28
C LYS A 739 5.48 18.78 -5.62
N ARG A 740 4.39 18.58 -6.36
CA ARG A 740 3.15 18.02 -5.82
C ARG A 740 2.40 17.21 -6.86
N VAL A 741 1.87 16.08 -6.41
CA VAL A 741 0.93 15.23 -7.14
C VAL A 741 -0.44 15.32 -6.45
N VAL A 742 -1.46 15.69 -7.20
CA VAL A 742 -2.87 15.67 -6.77
C VAL A 742 -3.53 14.45 -7.40
N LEU A 743 -3.84 13.45 -6.58
CA LEU A 743 -4.46 12.19 -6.97
C LEU A 743 -5.99 12.29 -6.89
N THR A 744 -6.67 11.84 -7.94
CA THR A 744 -8.13 11.66 -7.89
C THR A 744 -8.49 10.27 -7.39
N SER A 745 -9.06 10.20 -6.19
CA SER A 745 -9.68 8.99 -5.67
C SER A 745 -11.20 8.96 -5.95
N SER A 746 -11.99 8.40 -5.04
CA SER A 746 -13.43 8.20 -5.17
C SER A 746 -14.05 8.07 -3.79
N SER A 747 -15.30 8.51 -3.61
CA SER A 747 -16.08 8.25 -2.39
C SER A 747 -16.12 6.77 -2.01
N ASN A 748 -15.96 5.85 -2.97
CA ASN A 748 -15.90 4.41 -2.70
C ASN A 748 -14.62 3.96 -1.96
N ALA A 749 -13.59 4.81 -1.90
CA ALA A 749 -12.40 4.59 -1.08
C ALA A 749 -12.51 5.20 0.33
N LEU A 750 -13.64 5.87 0.62
CA LEU A 750 -13.93 6.54 1.89
C LEU A 750 -15.13 5.91 2.60
N MET A 751 -16.19 5.59 1.86
CA MET A 751 -17.45 5.10 2.41
C MET A 751 -17.41 3.61 2.74
N ASP A 752 -17.53 3.29 4.02
CA ASP A 752 -17.85 1.95 4.49
C ASP A 752 -19.38 1.75 4.49
N TYR A 753 -19.87 0.96 3.54
CA TYR A 753 -21.32 0.72 3.38
C TYR A 753 -21.90 -0.18 4.47
N ASP A 754 -21.10 -1.04 5.09
CA ASP A 754 -21.55 -1.86 6.21
C ASP A 754 -21.71 -1.00 7.45
N LYS A 755 -20.76 -0.08 7.71
CA LYS A 755 -20.87 0.95 8.75
C LYS A 755 -22.03 1.90 8.50
N LEU A 756 -22.24 2.35 7.27
CA LEU A 756 -23.37 3.22 6.90
C LEU A 756 -24.73 2.55 7.20
N ARG A 757 -24.84 1.24 6.97
CA ARG A 757 -26.06 0.47 7.24
C ARG A 757 -26.27 0.23 8.73
N ALA A 758 -25.22 -0.05 9.48
CA ALA A 758 -25.29 -0.23 10.93
C ALA A 758 -25.53 1.09 11.68
N HIS A 759 -24.99 2.20 11.16
CA HIS A 759 -25.05 3.53 11.78
C HIS A 759 -25.40 4.61 10.73
N PRO A 760 -26.68 4.72 10.32
CA PRO A 760 -27.10 5.68 9.29
C PRO A 760 -26.82 7.15 9.62
N ASP A 761 -26.65 7.47 10.91
CA ASP A 761 -26.33 8.82 11.38
C ASP A 761 -24.83 9.14 11.42
N HIS A 762 -23.96 8.18 11.08
CA HIS A 762 -22.51 8.39 11.04
C HIS A 762 -22.15 9.53 10.08
N VAL A 763 -21.29 10.44 10.56
CA VAL A 763 -20.74 11.51 9.73
C VAL A 763 -19.42 11.02 9.15
N PHE A 764 -19.43 10.68 7.87
CA PHE A 764 -18.23 10.23 7.18
C PHE A 764 -17.23 11.38 7.02
N SER A 765 -15.96 11.11 7.22
CA SER A 765 -14.87 12.08 7.05
C SER A 765 -13.66 11.42 6.39
N GLU A 766 -12.61 12.19 6.12
CA GLU A 766 -11.44 11.67 5.41
C GLU A 766 -10.53 10.75 6.26
N VAL A 767 -10.91 10.45 7.50
CA VAL A 767 -10.29 9.37 8.30
C VAL A 767 -10.97 8.02 8.09
N ASP A 768 -12.18 8.00 7.53
CA ASP A 768 -12.90 6.75 7.27
C ASP A 768 -12.30 6.01 6.06
N TRP A 769 -12.39 4.69 6.13
CA TRP A 769 -12.01 3.72 5.10
C TRP A 769 -12.97 2.54 5.15
N PRO A 770 -13.23 1.85 4.02
CA PRO A 770 -13.95 0.58 4.05
C PRO A 770 -13.15 -0.48 4.83
N ALA A 771 -13.76 -1.08 5.85
CA ALA A 771 -13.15 -2.13 6.65
C ALA A 771 -13.17 -3.49 5.94
N ASN A 772 -14.26 -3.80 5.23
CA ASN A 772 -14.43 -5.03 4.46
C ASN A 772 -14.49 -4.73 2.95
N LEU A 773 -13.62 -5.39 2.18
CA LEU A 773 -13.56 -5.22 0.72
C LEU A 773 -14.37 -6.27 -0.06
N ASP A 774 -14.76 -7.38 0.58
CA ASP A 774 -15.42 -8.51 -0.09
C ASP A 774 -16.83 -8.16 -0.57
N ASN A 775 -17.49 -7.25 0.16
CA ASN A 775 -18.84 -6.76 -0.16
C ASN A 775 -18.83 -5.57 -1.14
N LEU A 776 -17.67 -5.17 -1.65
CA LEU A 776 -17.52 -4.02 -2.53
C LEU A 776 -17.45 -4.43 -4.00
N SER A 777 -17.94 -3.55 -4.88
CA SER A 777 -17.72 -3.71 -6.33
C SER A 777 -16.23 -3.69 -6.69
N THR A 778 -15.83 -4.36 -7.77
CA THR A 778 -14.44 -4.34 -8.31
C THR A 778 -13.89 -2.92 -8.46
N TYR A 779 -14.72 -1.97 -8.90
CA TYR A 779 -14.33 -0.57 -9.01
C TYR A 779 -13.99 0.05 -7.65
N ALA A 780 -14.83 -0.17 -6.63
CA ALA A 780 -14.58 0.30 -5.28
C ALA A 780 -13.28 -0.30 -4.70
N VAL A 781 -13.09 -1.61 -4.83
CA VAL A 781 -11.84 -2.29 -4.41
C VAL A 781 -10.63 -1.69 -5.13
N SER A 782 -10.72 -1.46 -6.45
CA SER A 782 -9.62 -0.86 -7.22
C SER A 782 -9.23 0.54 -6.72
N LYS A 783 -10.21 1.35 -6.30
CA LYS A 783 -9.98 2.70 -5.78
C LYS A 783 -9.37 2.69 -4.38
N VAL A 784 -9.85 1.82 -3.49
CA VAL A 784 -9.26 1.63 -2.17
C VAL A 784 -7.80 1.21 -2.29
N LYS A 785 -7.52 0.16 -3.09
CA LYS A 785 -6.17 -0.38 -3.24
C LYS A 785 -5.21 0.60 -3.93
N ALA A 786 -5.65 1.31 -4.96
CA ALA A 786 -4.82 2.30 -5.64
C ALA A 786 -4.48 3.50 -4.74
N GLU A 787 -5.43 3.97 -3.92
CA GLU A 787 -5.18 5.06 -2.98
C GLU A 787 -4.21 4.65 -1.86
N ARG A 788 -4.41 3.48 -1.24
CA ARG A 788 -3.48 2.95 -0.24
C ARG A 788 -2.07 2.80 -0.81
N ALA A 789 -1.94 2.18 -1.98
CA ALA A 789 -0.65 2.02 -2.64
C ALA A 789 0.05 3.37 -2.94
N ALA A 790 -0.72 4.42 -3.26
CA ALA A 790 -0.17 5.76 -3.46
C ALA A 790 0.36 6.38 -2.16
N LEU A 791 -0.40 6.25 -1.06
CA LEU A 791 0.01 6.73 0.26
C LEU A 791 1.26 5.98 0.75
N ASP A 792 1.24 4.64 0.66
CA ASP A 792 2.34 3.78 1.06
C ASP A 792 3.62 4.11 0.27
N PHE A 793 3.51 4.28 -1.05
CA PHE A 793 4.65 4.62 -1.90
C PHE A 793 5.31 5.93 -1.47
N VAL A 794 4.53 6.97 -1.18
CA VAL A 794 5.06 8.29 -0.80
C VAL A 794 5.67 8.24 0.61
N ASN A 795 5.06 7.50 1.54
CA ASN A 795 5.59 7.30 2.90
C ASN A 795 6.91 6.53 2.89
N GLN A 796 7.11 5.61 1.94
CA GLN A 796 8.33 4.81 1.79
C GLN A 796 9.46 5.52 1.03
N LEU A 797 9.26 6.74 0.50
CA LEU A 797 10.32 7.48 -0.18
C LEU A 797 11.46 7.82 0.80
N THR A 798 12.65 7.31 0.52
CA THR A 798 13.86 7.50 1.32
C THR A 798 14.52 8.86 1.05
N ALA A 799 15.50 9.25 1.86
CA ALA A 799 16.16 10.57 1.75
C ALA A 799 16.97 10.77 0.45
N ASP A 800 17.37 9.69 -0.22
CA ASP A 800 18.09 9.67 -1.50
C ASP A 800 17.16 9.77 -2.73
N GLN A 801 15.85 9.66 -2.53
CA GLN A 801 14.84 9.81 -3.58
C GLN A 801 14.25 11.23 -3.57
N HIS A 802 13.82 11.71 -4.73
CA HIS A 802 13.13 13.01 -4.79
C HIS A 802 11.74 12.90 -4.13
N LYS A 803 11.56 13.65 -3.04
CA LYS A 803 10.30 13.73 -2.32
C LYS A 803 9.39 14.79 -2.94
N PHE A 804 8.15 14.39 -3.23
CA PHE A 804 7.09 15.29 -3.66
C PHE A 804 5.91 15.17 -2.70
N GLU A 805 5.08 16.21 -2.64
CA GLU A 805 3.87 16.22 -1.82
C GLU A 805 2.74 15.46 -2.52
N LEU A 806 1.99 14.64 -1.78
CA LEU A 806 0.78 13.99 -2.27
C LEU A 806 -0.45 14.65 -1.66
N VAL A 807 -1.47 14.92 -2.48
CA VAL A 807 -2.79 15.36 -2.03
C VAL A 807 -3.84 14.48 -2.69
N VAL A 808 -4.81 13.99 -1.93
CA VAL A 808 -5.88 13.12 -2.45
C VAL A 808 -7.19 13.89 -2.48
N ILE A 809 -7.76 14.06 -3.68
CA ILE A 809 -9.12 14.58 -3.85
C ILE A 809 -10.09 13.40 -3.94
N VAL A 810 -11.10 13.38 -3.07
CA VAL A 810 -12.12 12.33 -2.99
C VAL A 810 -13.45 12.89 -3.50
N PRO A 811 -13.74 12.83 -4.81
CA PRO A 811 -15.03 13.23 -5.35
C PRO A 811 -16.09 12.14 -5.13
N PHE A 812 -17.34 12.57 -5.05
CA PHE A 812 -18.51 11.69 -5.05
C PHE A 812 -19.07 11.56 -6.49
N LEU A 813 -20.36 11.27 -6.67
CA LEU A 813 -20.94 11.21 -8.01
C LEU A 813 -20.75 12.55 -8.74
N ILE A 814 -20.07 12.51 -9.88
CA ILE A 814 -19.70 13.71 -10.62
C ILE A 814 -20.75 14.00 -11.68
N PHE A 815 -21.53 15.06 -11.49
CA PHE A 815 -22.45 15.60 -12.50
C PHE A 815 -21.88 16.88 -13.11
N GLY A 816 -22.50 17.37 -14.18
CA GLY A 816 -22.12 18.59 -14.89
C GLY A 816 -21.98 18.38 -16.40
N PRO A 817 -21.72 19.45 -17.16
CA PRO A 817 -21.67 19.38 -18.62
C PRO A 817 -20.45 18.56 -19.08
N THR A 818 -20.63 17.66 -20.06
CA THR A 818 -19.50 16.96 -20.68
C THR A 818 -18.83 17.80 -21.78
N LEU A 819 -17.51 17.84 -21.73
CA LEU A 819 -16.66 18.43 -22.77
C LEU A 819 -16.12 17.39 -23.75
N THR A 820 -16.61 16.16 -23.67
CA THR A 820 -16.23 15.06 -24.57
C THR A 820 -17.48 14.31 -25.02
N ASP A 821 -17.37 13.53 -26.10
CA ASP A 821 -18.50 12.73 -26.58
C ASP A 821 -18.66 11.41 -25.81
N ALA A 822 -17.82 11.19 -24.78
CA ALA A 822 -17.91 10.03 -23.91
C ALA A 822 -18.81 10.31 -22.70
N VAL A 823 -19.71 9.38 -22.42
CA VAL A 823 -20.53 9.35 -21.20
C VAL A 823 -19.89 8.39 -20.21
N GLY A 824 -19.40 8.91 -19.09
CA GLY A 824 -18.88 8.10 -17.97
C GLY A 824 -20.00 7.60 -17.05
N ALA A 825 -19.66 6.74 -16.08
CA ALA A 825 -20.64 6.07 -15.20
C ALA A 825 -21.65 7.04 -14.52
N SER A 826 -21.18 8.13 -13.92
CA SER A 826 -22.06 9.12 -13.25
C SER A 826 -23.00 9.83 -14.23
N LEU A 827 -22.50 10.24 -15.40
CA LEU A 827 -23.32 10.85 -16.45
C LEU A 827 -24.31 9.84 -17.07
N GLY A 828 -23.99 8.55 -17.03
CA GLY A 828 -24.89 7.46 -17.42
C GLY A 828 -26.20 7.47 -16.64
N MET A 829 -26.19 7.90 -15.37
CA MET A 829 -27.42 8.07 -14.59
C MET A 829 -28.33 9.14 -15.22
N VAL A 830 -27.82 10.35 -15.46
CA VAL A 830 -28.60 11.44 -16.08
C VAL A 830 -29.07 11.05 -17.49
N HIS A 831 -28.21 10.37 -18.26
CA HIS A 831 -28.56 9.84 -19.57
C HIS A 831 -29.75 8.86 -19.49
N GLY A 832 -29.69 7.88 -18.57
CA GLY A 832 -30.76 6.89 -18.38
C GLY A 832 -32.11 7.50 -18.03
N PHE A 833 -32.14 8.57 -17.22
CA PHE A 833 -33.38 9.30 -16.93
C PHE A 833 -34.03 9.92 -18.17
N LEU A 834 -33.25 10.28 -19.20
CA LEU A 834 -33.72 10.92 -20.42
C LEU A 834 -34.06 9.92 -21.53
N THR A 835 -33.40 8.75 -21.55
CA THR A 835 -33.54 7.77 -22.64
C THR A 835 -34.39 6.56 -22.26
N LYS A 836 -34.27 6.07 -21.03
CA LYS A 836 -34.94 4.86 -20.52
C LYS A 836 -35.39 5.07 -19.07
N PRO A 837 -36.39 5.93 -18.85
CA PRO A 837 -36.85 6.26 -17.52
C PRO A 837 -37.43 5.01 -16.83
N MET A 838 -37.00 4.73 -15.60
CA MET A 838 -37.60 3.69 -14.74
C MET A 838 -39.03 4.10 -14.37
N ALA A 839 -39.94 3.16 -14.10
CA ALA A 839 -41.30 3.52 -13.68
C ALA A 839 -41.34 4.25 -12.32
N LYS A 840 -40.56 3.74 -11.34
CA LYS A 840 -40.43 4.33 -10.00
C LYS A 840 -38.98 4.55 -9.63
N LEU A 841 -38.72 5.54 -8.78
CA LEU A 841 -37.41 5.94 -8.31
C LEU A 841 -37.23 5.61 -6.82
N PRO A 842 -36.15 4.92 -6.41
CA PRO A 842 -35.89 4.73 -5.00
C PRO A 842 -35.44 6.00 -4.30
N ASN A 843 -35.92 6.17 -3.07
CA ASN A 843 -35.62 7.30 -2.21
C ASN A 843 -34.30 7.09 -1.45
N ILE A 844 -33.20 7.08 -2.20
CA ILE A 844 -31.85 6.95 -1.66
C ILE A 844 -31.04 8.24 -1.85
N SER A 845 -30.18 8.53 -0.86
CA SER A 845 -29.22 9.64 -0.94
C SER A 845 -28.12 9.32 -1.96
N ILE A 846 -27.80 10.27 -2.82
CA ILE A 846 -26.75 10.24 -3.85
C ILE A 846 -25.81 11.43 -3.68
N PRO A 847 -24.88 11.40 -2.70
CA PRO A 847 -23.90 12.45 -2.54
C PRO A 847 -23.17 12.67 -3.86
N SER A 848 -23.09 13.93 -4.27
CA SER A 848 -22.70 14.32 -5.61
C SER A 848 -22.03 15.68 -5.61
N VAL A 849 -21.36 16.01 -6.71
CA VAL A 849 -20.66 17.26 -6.90
C VAL A 849 -20.53 17.59 -8.39
N ASP A 850 -20.45 18.87 -8.72
CA ASP A 850 -20.25 19.33 -10.09
C ASP A 850 -18.79 19.12 -10.55
N VAL A 851 -18.61 18.62 -11.77
CA VAL A 851 -17.31 18.37 -12.41
C VAL A 851 -16.42 19.60 -12.46
N ARG A 852 -17.02 20.80 -12.58
CA ARG A 852 -16.31 22.07 -12.61
C ARG A 852 -15.74 22.39 -11.22
N ASP A 853 -16.47 22.06 -10.16
CA ASP A 853 -15.98 22.20 -8.78
C ASP A 853 -14.92 21.15 -8.46
N VAL A 854 -15.06 19.91 -8.93
CA VAL A 854 -14.00 18.90 -8.76
C VAL A 854 -12.71 19.33 -9.46
N ALA A 855 -12.79 19.82 -10.70
CA ALA A 855 -11.63 20.35 -11.42
C ALA A 855 -11.00 21.55 -10.69
N LYS A 856 -11.84 22.46 -10.17
CA LYS A 856 -11.40 23.59 -9.34
C LYS A 856 -10.69 23.12 -8.06
N ALA A 857 -11.21 22.09 -7.39
CA ALA A 857 -10.60 21.52 -6.19
C ALA A 857 -9.20 20.97 -6.49
N HIS A 858 -8.99 20.28 -7.62
CA HIS A 858 -7.67 19.80 -8.03
C HIS A 858 -6.67 20.95 -8.22
N ILE A 859 -7.11 22.03 -8.88
CA ILE A 859 -6.28 23.20 -9.16
C ILE A 859 -5.95 23.98 -7.88
N LEU A 860 -6.88 24.08 -6.93
CA LEU A 860 -6.65 24.71 -5.63
C LEU A 860 -5.71 23.86 -4.76
N ALA A 861 -5.95 22.55 -4.68
CA ALA A 861 -5.12 21.61 -3.93
C ALA A 861 -3.67 21.56 -4.45
N MET A 862 -3.47 21.79 -5.74
CA MET A 862 -2.14 21.90 -6.36
C MET A 862 -1.25 22.98 -5.73
N THR A 863 -1.84 24.04 -5.16
CA THR A 863 -1.10 25.22 -4.68
C THR A 863 -1.38 25.62 -3.23
N ALA A 864 -2.42 25.07 -2.60
CA ALA A 864 -2.78 25.38 -1.22
C ALA A 864 -1.69 24.91 -0.23
N ALA A 865 -1.27 25.80 0.67
CA ALA A 865 -0.17 25.52 1.59
C ALA A 865 -0.46 24.34 2.55
N GLY A 866 -1.69 24.24 3.06
CA GLY A 866 -2.10 23.17 3.99
C GLY A 866 -2.66 21.92 3.34
N ALA A 867 -2.46 21.71 2.03
CA ALA A 867 -3.01 20.55 1.33
C ALA A 867 -2.07 19.34 1.30
N ALA A 868 -0.76 19.53 1.52
CA ALA A 868 0.21 18.45 1.45
C ALA A 868 -0.09 17.35 2.50
N GLY A 869 -0.13 16.10 2.07
CA GLY A 869 -0.46 14.94 2.91
C GLY A 869 -1.96 14.73 3.15
N GLU A 870 -2.82 15.63 2.68
CA GLU A 870 -4.24 15.61 3.01
C GLU A 870 -5.08 14.77 2.04
N ARG A 871 -6.08 14.08 2.61
CA ARG A 871 -7.25 13.55 1.91
C ARG A 871 -8.38 14.58 2.07
N ILE A 872 -9.01 15.00 0.97
CA ILE A 872 -10.04 16.04 0.98
C ILE A 872 -11.28 15.55 0.24
N ALA A 873 -12.38 15.40 0.98
CA ALA A 873 -13.69 15.06 0.44
C ALA A 873 -14.31 16.28 -0.26
N VAL A 874 -14.73 16.11 -1.52
CA VAL A 874 -15.32 17.19 -2.32
C VAL A 874 -16.74 16.80 -2.72
N VAL A 875 -17.71 17.38 -2.01
CA VAL A 875 -19.13 17.01 -2.10
C VAL A 875 -20.06 18.19 -1.85
N TYR A 876 -21.17 18.24 -2.60
CA TYR A 876 -22.25 19.18 -2.37
C TYR A 876 -23.05 18.81 -1.11
N GLN A 877 -23.44 19.82 -0.34
CA GLN A 877 -24.26 19.69 0.86
C GLN A 877 -25.48 20.63 0.79
N PRO A 878 -26.67 20.19 1.22
CA PRO A 878 -26.99 18.83 1.70
C PRO A 878 -26.93 17.78 0.58
N SER A 879 -26.79 16.50 0.94
CA SER A 879 -26.69 15.41 -0.03
C SER A 879 -27.93 15.35 -0.93
N TYR A 880 -27.72 15.18 -2.24
CA TYR A 880 -28.79 15.12 -3.23
C TYR A 880 -29.50 13.77 -3.19
N ARG A 881 -30.79 13.70 -3.57
CA ARG A 881 -31.57 12.45 -3.61
C ARG A 881 -31.92 12.05 -5.04
N MET A 882 -32.05 10.76 -5.27
CA MET A 882 -32.36 10.28 -6.62
C MET A 882 -33.78 10.64 -7.07
N THR A 883 -34.75 10.66 -6.15
CA THR A 883 -36.10 11.18 -6.41
C THR A 883 -36.08 12.69 -6.74
N GLN A 884 -35.21 13.46 -6.08
CA GLN A 884 -35.04 14.88 -6.36
C GLN A 884 -34.42 15.11 -7.75
N LEU A 885 -33.43 14.30 -8.15
CA LEU A 885 -32.86 14.29 -9.49
C LEU A 885 -33.94 14.11 -10.56
N GLY A 886 -34.83 13.12 -10.37
CA GLY A 886 -35.96 12.89 -11.27
C GLY A 886 -36.91 14.06 -11.37
N ARG A 887 -37.30 14.65 -10.23
CA ARG A 887 -38.18 15.84 -10.20
C ARG A 887 -37.57 17.03 -10.93
N ASP A 888 -36.29 17.32 -10.68
CA ASP A 888 -35.60 18.46 -11.30
C ASP A 888 -35.42 18.30 -12.82
N LEU A 889 -35.15 17.08 -13.29
CA LEU A 889 -35.15 16.76 -14.73
C LEU A 889 -36.56 16.86 -15.33
N ASN A 890 -37.57 16.35 -14.63
CA ASN A 890 -38.96 16.39 -15.10
C ASN A 890 -39.45 17.83 -15.26
N GLU A 891 -39.16 18.71 -14.31
CA GLU A 891 -39.55 20.12 -14.35
C GLU A 891 -38.98 20.85 -15.59
N GLU A 892 -37.74 20.55 -15.97
CA GLU A 892 -37.08 21.15 -17.13
C GLU A 892 -37.51 20.50 -18.45
N PHE A 893 -37.52 19.16 -18.52
CA PHE A 893 -37.57 18.42 -19.79
C PHE A 893 -38.94 17.81 -20.14
N SER A 894 -39.90 17.71 -19.23
CA SER A 894 -41.26 17.21 -19.54
C SER A 894 -41.95 18.02 -20.63
N SER A 895 -41.96 19.34 -20.46
CA SER A 895 -42.45 20.32 -21.45
C SER A 895 -41.67 20.33 -22.79
N GLN A 896 -40.55 19.62 -22.86
CA GLN A 896 -39.66 19.53 -24.02
C GLN A 896 -39.71 18.15 -24.70
N GLY A 897 -40.74 17.34 -24.39
CA GLY A 897 -41.01 16.07 -25.06
C GLY A 897 -40.41 14.84 -24.38
N PHE A 898 -39.82 14.97 -23.19
CA PHE A 898 -39.22 13.85 -22.46
C PHE A 898 -40.16 13.33 -21.37
N SER A 899 -40.30 12.02 -21.25
CA SER A 899 -40.98 11.40 -20.10
C SER A 899 -39.93 11.11 -19.03
N ILE A 900 -40.04 11.77 -17.87
CA ILE A 900 -39.10 11.62 -16.76
C ILE A 900 -39.86 11.08 -15.57
N PRO A 901 -39.34 10.07 -14.85
CA PRO A 901 -40.08 9.47 -13.77
C PRO A 901 -39.97 10.32 -12.51
N THR A 902 -41.09 10.40 -11.79
CA THR A 902 -41.17 11.15 -10.54
C THR A 902 -41.82 10.36 -9.41
N GLU A 903 -42.36 9.18 -9.71
CA GLU A 903 -42.99 8.32 -8.71
C GLU A 903 -41.92 7.68 -7.82
N GLU A 904 -42.16 7.68 -6.51
CA GLU A 904 -41.25 7.08 -5.52
C GLU A 904 -41.56 5.59 -5.37
N MET A 905 -40.52 4.77 -5.36
CA MET A 905 -40.58 3.34 -5.09
C MET A 905 -40.72 3.10 -3.59
N LYS A 906 -41.64 2.25 -3.14
CA LYS A 906 -41.74 1.90 -1.71
C LYS A 906 -40.61 0.95 -1.30
N GLN A 907 -40.28 0.90 -0.01
CA GLN A 907 -39.21 0.04 0.50
C GLN A 907 -39.44 -1.46 0.18
N ASP A 908 -40.70 -1.89 0.13
CA ASP A 908 -41.09 -3.30 -0.11
C ASP A 908 -41.44 -3.59 -1.58
N ASP A 909 -41.25 -2.62 -2.49
CA ASP A 909 -41.47 -2.84 -3.92
C ASP A 909 -40.47 -3.89 -4.45
N ASP A 910 -40.89 -4.74 -5.40
CA ASP A 910 -40.00 -5.72 -6.03
C ASP A 910 -38.90 -5.02 -6.83
N THR A 911 -37.65 -5.31 -6.48
CA THR A 911 -36.45 -4.72 -7.08
C THR A 911 -35.73 -5.67 -8.04
N SER A 912 -36.26 -6.88 -8.25
CA SER A 912 -35.66 -7.93 -9.09
C SER A 912 -35.47 -7.51 -10.55
N ALA A 913 -36.39 -6.70 -11.07
CA ALA A 913 -36.36 -6.16 -12.44
C ALA A 913 -35.42 -4.95 -12.61
N LEU A 914 -34.84 -4.42 -11.52
CA LEU A 914 -33.89 -3.31 -11.62
C LEU A 914 -32.54 -3.79 -12.15
N ASN A 915 -31.82 -2.90 -12.82
CA ASN A 915 -30.47 -3.22 -13.26
C ASN A 915 -29.55 -3.56 -12.06
N PRO A 916 -28.54 -4.43 -12.23
CA PRO A 916 -27.69 -4.88 -11.12
C PRO A 916 -26.99 -3.76 -10.37
N HIS A 917 -26.64 -2.66 -11.04
CA HIS A 917 -26.00 -1.51 -10.40
C HIS A 917 -26.94 -0.82 -9.40
N LEU A 918 -28.20 -0.65 -9.75
CA LEU A 918 -29.19 -0.07 -8.87
C LEU A 918 -29.51 -1.00 -7.70
N GLN A 919 -29.55 -2.32 -7.92
CA GLN A 919 -29.67 -3.29 -6.83
C GLN A 919 -28.51 -3.17 -5.83
N ILE A 920 -27.27 -2.98 -6.30
CA ILE A 920 -26.10 -2.73 -5.44
C ILE A 920 -26.28 -1.43 -4.64
N LEU A 921 -26.69 -0.33 -5.28
CA LEU A 921 -26.91 0.94 -4.59
C LEU A 921 -27.99 0.82 -3.51
N LEU A 922 -29.06 0.05 -3.75
CA LEU A 922 -30.12 -0.20 -2.78
C LEU A 922 -29.65 -1.04 -1.59
N LYS A 923 -28.77 -2.03 -1.81
CA LYS A 923 -28.15 -2.81 -0.72
C LYS A 923 -27.18 -1.97 0.12
N GLN A 924 -26.51 -1.01 -0.51
CA GLN A 924 -25.47 -0.20 0.13
C GLN A 924 -25.99 1.02 0.88
N ARG A 925 -27.20 1.50 0.58
CA ARG A 925 -27.69 2.81 1.04
C ARG A 925 -29.00 2.67 1.81
N PRO A 926 -29.09 3.23 3.03
CA PRO A 926 -30.33 3.21 3.77
C PRO A 926 -31.43 3.98 3.03
N TYR A 927 -32.61 3.36 2.91
CA TYR A 927 -33.77 3.98 2.30
C TYR A 927 -34.22 5.20 3.14
N GLY A 928 -34.49 6.32 2.50
CA GLY A 928 -35.05 7.52 3.12
C GLY A 928 -34.09 8.33 4.00
N ALA A 929 -32.87 7.87 4.26
CA ALA A 929 -31.87 8.56 5.08
C ALA A 929 -30.84 9.32 4.24
N ASP A 930 -30.40 10.49 4.74
CA ASP A 930 -29.35 11.28 4.11
C ASP A 930 -27.97 10.84 4.61
N ILE A 931 -27.02 10.73 3.69
CA ILE A 931 -25.63 10.41 4.02
C ILE A 931 -24.92 11.70 4.42
N LYS A 932 -24.36 11.73 5.62
CA LYS A 932 -23.67 12.89 6.20
C LYS A 932 -22.18 12.79 5.93
N ILE A 933 -21.57 13.88 5.43
CA ILE A 933 -20.14 13.95 5.15
C ILE A 933 -19.57 15.24 5.74
N ASP A 934 -18.50 15.13 6.51
CA ASP A 934 -17.73 16.28 6.96
C ASP A 934 -17.00 16.93 5.76
N THR A 935 -17.22 18.24 5.60
CA THR A 935 -16.64 19.04 4.52
C THR A 935 -15.67 20.10 5.04
N THR A 936 -15.23 19.99 6.30
CA THR A 936 -14.40 20.96 6.98
C THR A 936 -13.08 21.19 6.26
N LYS A 937 -12.41 20.14 5.75
CA LYS A 937 -11.15 20.27 5.00
C LYS A 937 -11.35 20.98 3.67
N MET A 938 -12.39 20.64 2.91
CA MET A 938 -12.74 21.33 1.65
C MET A 938 -12.91 22.84 1.87
N LYS A 939 -13.59 23.22 2.96
CA LYS A 939 -13.81 24.63 3.31
C LYS A 939 -12.53 25.32 3.78
N LYS A 940 -11.84 24.76 4.77
CA LYS A 940 -10.67 25.39 5.40
C LYS A 940 -9.42 25.40 4.51
N ILE A 941 -9.15 24.31 3.79
CA ILE A 941 -7.92 24.13 3.00
C ILE A 941 -8.09 24.70 1.59
N LEU A 942 -9.23 24.42 0.94
CA LEU A 942 -9.47 24.86 -0.45
C LEU A 942 -10.28 26.17 -0.54
N GLY A 943 -10.87 26.66 0.55
CA GLY A 943 -11.73 27.85 0.52
C GLY A 943 -13.01 27.63 -0.29
N MET A 944 -13.50 26.38 -0.36
CA MET A 944 -14.65 26.00 -1.18
C MET A 944 -15.92 25.88 -0.33
N ASP A 945 -16.46 27.01 0.11
CA ASP A 945 -17.69 27.06 0.92
C ASP A 945 -18.98 27.04 0.10
N LYS A 946 -18.88 27.40 -1.19
CA LYS A 946 -20.00 27.48 -2.12
C LYS A 946 -19.67 26.69 -3.37
N LEU A 947 -20.41 25.61 -3.57
CA LEU A 947 -20.35 24.77 -4.76
C LEU A 947 -21.54 25.11 -5.68
N ILE A 948 -21.43 24.69 -6.94
CA ILE A 948 -22.52 24.76 -7.91
C ILE A 948 -23.68 23.89 -7.42
N ASP A 949 -24.87 24.46 -7.45
CA ASP A 949 -26.11 23.79 -7.08
C ASP A 949 -26.36 22.53 -7.94
N MET A 950 -26.82 21.44 -7.30
CA MET A 950 -26.94 20.14 -7.97
C MET A 950 -28.02 20.09 -9.04
N LYS A 951 -29.13 20.84 -8.87
CA LYS A 951 -30.15 20.97 -9.92
C LYS A 951 -29.53 21.61 -11.17
N THR A 952 -28.73 22.65 -10.99
CA THR A 952 -27.98 23.28 -12.09
C THR A 952 -27.02 22.29 -12.75
N SER A 953 -26.26 21.53 -11.95
CA SER A 953 -25.29 20.55 -12.44
C SER A 953 -25.94 19.45 -13.29
N VAL A 954 -27.05 18.86 -12.83
CA VAL A 954 -27.78 17.81 -13.54
C VAL A 954 -28.43 18.33 -14.83
N ILE A 955 -29.03 19.53 -14.79
CA ILE A 955 -29.61 20.16 -15.99
C ILE A 955 -28.53 20.48 -17.02
N ASP A 956 -27.38 21.04 -16.60
CA ASP A 956 -26.26 21.31 -17.50
C ASP A 956 -25.69 20.00 -18.10
N SER A 957 -25.70 18.89 -17.34
CA SER A 957 -25.35 17.56 -17.83
C SER A 957 -26.26 17.17 -19.01
N ALA A 958 -27.57 17.23 -18.80
CA ALA A 958 -28.58 16.89 -19.80
C ALA A 958 -28.43 17.76 -21.06
N TYR A 959 -28.27 19.08 -20.90
CA TYR A 959 -28.07 19.98 -22.04
C TYR A 959 -26.82 19.66 -22.84
N SER A 960 -25.72 19.30 -22.18
CA SER A 960 -24.49 18.93 -22.86
C SER A 960 -24.64 17.68 -23.75
N PHE A 961 -25.54 16.74 -23.38
CA PHE A 961 -25.84 15.58 -24.22
C PHE A 961 -26.50 15.99 -25.54
N PHE A 962 -27.44 16.93 -25.52
CA PHE A 962 -28.10 17.43 -26.73
C PHE A 962 -27.18 18.30 -27.59
N GLU A 963 -26.29 19.07 -26.97
CA GLU A 963 -25.31 19.89 -27.69
C GLU A 963 -24.28 19.05 -28.44
N ARG A 964 -23.92 17.89 -27.88
CA ARG A 964 -22.96 16.94 -28.48
C ARG A 964 -23.59 15.83 -29.30
N ASN A 965 -24.93 15.85 -29.47
CA ASN A 965 -25.68 14.80 -30.17
C ASN A 965 -25.46 13.40 -29.55
N ILE A 966 -25.27 13.35 -28.24
CA ILE A 966 -25.27 12.10 -27.46
C ILE A 966 -26.72 11.59 -27.38
N ILE A 967 -27.66 12.46 -27.01
CA ILE A 967 -29.09 12.18 -27.02
C ILE A 967 -29.75 12.97 -28.15
N GLU A 968 -30.70 12.35 -28.86
CA GLU A 968 -31.49 13.01 -29.90
C GLU A 968 -32.48 14.01 -29.29
N LYS A 969 -32.71 15.11 -30.02
CA LYS A 969 -33.67 16.13 -29.62
C LYS A 969 -35.07 15.65 -30.02
N ARG A 970 -36.00 15.63 -29.06
CA ARG A 970 -37.40 15.24 -29.30
C ARG A 970 -38.23 16.40 -29.87
N GLU A 971 -39.38 16.07 -30.44
CA GLU A 971 -40.36 17.05 -30.88
C GLU A 971 -40.78 17.93 -29.68
N GLY A 972 -40.73 19.25 -29.85
CA GLY A 972 -40.97 20.22 -28.78
C GLY A 972 -39.74 20.62 -27.96
N TYR A 973 -38.54 20.09 -28.24
CA TYR A 973 -37.29 20.53 -27.60
C TYR A 973 -36.99 22.02 -27.91
N ARG A 974 -36.87 22.85 -26.87
CA ARG A 974 -36.67 24.32 -27.01
C ARG A 974 -35.27 24.79 -26.64
N GLY A 975 -34.41 23.87 -26.19
CA GLY A 975 -33.08 24.20 -25.69
C GLY A 975 -33.12 24.78 -24.27
N PRO A 976 -31.99 25.30 -23.77
CA PRO A 976 -31.90 25.89 -22.44
C PRO A 976 -32.86 27.07 -22.28
N ARG A 977 -33.76 27.03 -21.28
CA ARG A 977 -34.58 28.19 -20.91
C ARG A 977 -33.67 29.36 -20.54
N THR A 978 -33.85 30.48 -21.22
CA THR A 978 -33.13 31.72 -20.90
C THR A 978 -33.60 32.26 -19.54
N ALA A 979 -32.78 33.06 -18.85
CA ALA A 979 -33.13 33.62 -17.53
C ALA A 979 -34.37 34.55 -17.54
N GLN A 980 -34.93 34.86 -18.71
CA GLN A 980 -36.21 35.59 -18.86
C GLN A 980 -37.42 34.64 -19.00
N GLN A 981 -37.19 33.33 -19.08
CA GLN A 981 -38.19 32.27 -19.25
C GLN A 981 -38.26 31.30 -18.06
N LYS A 982 -37.34 31.46 -17.08
CA LYS A 982 -37.41 30.87 -15.74
C LYS A 982 -37.92 31.95 -14.80
#